data_AF-A0A8J7XJW6-F1
#
_entry.id   AF-A0A8J7XJW6-F1
#
_cell.length_a   1.000
_cell.length_b   1.000
_cell.length_c   1.000
_cell.angle_alpha   90.00
_cell.angle_beta   90.00
_cell.angle_gamma   90.00
#
_symmetry.space_group_name_H-M   'P 1'
#
loop_
_entity.id
_entity.type
_entity.pdbx_description
1 polymer ?
#
loop_
_entity_poly.entity_id
_entity_poly.type
_entity_poly.pdbx_seq_one_letter_code
_entity_poly.pdbx_strand_id
1 'polypeptide(L)'
;MNERLDVYINLFPIHPAYIETFERIFLAEKREILKTFSSDMRRIIEKEVPDDQPGIISYDSYWGYMIDDPSLNAIPEIREVLEKGQILEGKIQNAYSKKQYRPAALRIIHGLCVYRLSTGDIYNSLGVTAEELRDTLCIFMPDLPEKDSEFLLTTVETVLNDISRTVSGQFISYNKDSAQYYIDLKKDIDYDAKIEQKADMLDRNKLDHYYFDALVEIMKRPEATYIPGYRIWEYEVIWKEHNIGRLGYLFFGAPNERSTAQPPRDFYIYFLQPFDPPEYTDEKKPDEVLFRLLKPTEDFIRSLKLYAGAKEMAATSSMKQREIYENKAREQLRKIVAWLQEHMVEAFEVTYKGLTKKMVEWGSLSHIPHATVKESADSTAAFCLSSHFDDITPDYPSFPMLITSESVGDLVKDALKWIKGSIKTKQGAAVLDGLQLLDGEDLKPGKSVYAKYILQLLQKKGEGQVLNHGELFTVVQGIEYDKKFRLEPEFVLVVLAALVYNGDIILSFPGRKVNASTLDELTKMSINDLKGFKHIERPKELPLSALAELFNFLGLPPGEIRIGDPKTREKAIENMQKKIGDLLTTVVDTQQILQGNVGVWNVELLNEKEKEIMQKQLSELKQFLESLEIYNTPGKLRNFRYTSEDITRQRGGLSIIGEVESVGKLLKDVQPVASYISEAEAVLPKDNTWRSGLEKEKKQLCAQLLGSDERSSPEFRQDIIRELLRLKKEYGEEYVKLHNKARLGLEEDEVKDALLKDSRLERLNKLASIEILPKGRLLQFQEDLINLKPCYSFTQKDLERSPICSHCKYRPIEDITDVNVNAVIYQMEDILEEIHKEWTQALLDNLDDPTVKDGIALLEEYQIEIVMKFINEKELPDEITDQFVKTFQDVFSGLEKISIGEDDVKKVFGTAGTPLTVEELRERFEEYLQSLIKDRDPKKVRIVLE
;
A
#
# COMPACT_ATOMS: atom_id res chain seq x y z
N MET A 1 -38.83 51.43 10.12
CA MET A 1 -39.34 52.50 11.02
C MET A 1 -38.26 53.49 11.47
N ASN A 2 -37.07 53.03 11.89
CA ASN A 2 -36.00 53.89 12.46
C ASN A 2 -35.63 55.12 11.61
N GLU A 3 -35.65 55.04 10.29
CA GLU A 3 -35.26 56.16 9.40
C GLU A 3 -36.38 57.21 9.18
N ARG A 4 -37.61 56.93 9.63
CA ARG A 4 -38.78 57.81 9.43
C ARG A 4 -39.61 57.98 10.70
N LEU A 5 -38.99 57.84 11.87
CA LEU A 5 -39.71 57.77 13.16
C LEU A 5 -40.65 58.97 13.38
N ASP A 6 -40.26 60.18 13.00
CA ASP A 6 -41.11 61.39 13.10
C ASP A 6 -42.42 61.26 12.32
N VAL A 7 -42.40 60.58 11.16
CA VAL A 7 -43.60 60.33 10.35
C VAL A 7 -44.54 59.37 11.08
N TYR A 8 -43.99 58.33 11.72
CA TYR A 8 -44.78 57.38 12.51
C TYR A 8 -45.38 58.02 13.76
N ILE A 9 -44.63 58.88 14.45
CA ILE A 9 -45.12 59.63 15.62
C ILE A 9 -46.27 60.56 15.21
N ASN A 10 -46.11 61.30 14.10
CA ASN A 10 -47.12 62.26 13.64
C ASN A 10 -48.41 61.57 13.13
N LEU A 11 -48.31 60.36 12.61
CA LEU A 11 -49.44 59.60 12.08
C LEU A 11 -50.02 58.60 13.07
N PHE A 12 -49.40 58.40 14.24
CA PHE A 12 -49.86 57.44 15.24
C PHE A 12 -51.33 57.68 15.60
N PRO A 13 -52.19 56.64 15.58
CA PRO A 13 -51.87 55.21 15.50
C PRO A 13 -51.87 54.61 14.07
N ILE A 14 -51.90 55.40 13.01
CA ILE A 14 -51.98 54.93 11.61
C ILE A 14 -50.60 54.70 10.99
N HIS A 15 -50.42 53.55 10.33
CA HIS A 15 -49.22 53.26 9.57
C HIS A 15 -49.13 54.12 8.29
N PRO A 16 -47.99 54.75 7.94
CA PRO A 16 -47.87 55.58 6.74
C PRO A 16 -48.26 54.86 5.44
N ALA A 17 -47.85 53.58 5.32
CA ALA A 17 -48.20 52.75 4.16
C ALA A 17 -49.71 52.53 3.98
N TYR A 18 -50.54 52.73 5.03
CA TYR A 18 -51.99 52.66 4.89
C TYR A 18 -52.49 53.77 3.97
N ILE A 19 -52.04 55.00 4.21
CA ILE A 19 -52.40 56.16 3.38
C ILE A 19 -51.91 55.95 1.93
N GLU A 20 -50.65 55.53 1.77
CA GLU A 20 -50.04 55.29 0.45
C GLU A 20 -50.77 54.20 -0.35
N THR A 21 -51.17 53.11 0.31
CA THR A 21 -51.91 52.00 -0.34
C THR A 21 -53.31 52.48 -0.76
N PHE A 22 -53.98 53.24 0.09
CA PHE A 22 -55.32 53.75 -0.21
C PHE A 22 -55.31 54.75 -1.37
N GLU A 23 -54.36 55.69 -1.40
CA GLU A 23 -54.26 56.67 -2.50
C GLU A 23 -54.16 56.03 -3.89
N ARG A 24 -53.68 54.79 -3.94
CA ARG A 24 -53.54 53.96 -5.14
C ARG A 24 -54.76 53.09 -5.44
N ILE A 25 -55.70 52.92 -4.50
CA ILE A 25 -56.96 52.20 -4.76
C ILE A 25 -57.79 53.05 -5.73
N PHE A 26 -57.91 52.55 -6.96
CA PHE A 26 -58.46 53.29 -8.09
C PHE A 26 -60.00 53.27 -8.14
N LEU A 27 -60.65 52.44 -7.31
CA LEU A 27 -62.10 52.18 -7.36
C LEU A 27 -62.89 52.77 -6.18
N ALA A 28 -62.23 53.41 -5.20
CA ALA A 28 -62.89 53.93 -4.00
C ALA A 28 -62.96 55.48 -4.01
N GLU A 29 -64.09 56.05 -3.54
CA GLU A 29 -64.21 57.50 -3.39
C GLU A 29 -63.28 58.03 -2.29
N LYS A 30 -62.35 58.92 -2.65
CA LYS A 30 -61.33 59.48 -1.73
C LYS A 30 -61.89 60.18 -0.48
N ARG A 31 -63.19 60.52 -0.45
CA ARG A 31 -63.86 61.14 0.71
C ARG A 31 -64.18 60.14 1.84
N GLU A 32 -64.22 58.84 1.53
CA GLU A 32 -64.44 57.78 2.53
C GLU A 32 -63.18 57.45 3.37
N ILE A 33 -62.00 57.89 2.93
CA ILE A 33 -60.71 57.72 3.64
C ILE A 33 -60.75 58.32 5.04
N LEU A 34 -61.07 59.61 5.11
CA LEU A 34 -61.04 60.35 6.36
C LEU A 34 -62.11 59.83 7.33
N LYS A 35 -63.25 59.34 6.82
CA LYS A 35 -64.29 58.70 7.64
C LYS A 35 -63.81 57.37 8.20
N THR A 36 -63.16 56.55 7.38
CA THR A 36 -62.62 55.25 7.79
C THR A 36 -61.53 55.42 8.84
N PHE A 37 -60.54 56.30 8.62
CA PHE A 37 -59.52 56.62 9.62
C PHE A 37 -60.11 57.25 10.89
N SER A 38 -61.08 58.15 10.76
CA SER A 38 -61.76 58.73 11.92
C SER A 38 -62.49 57.66 12.73
N SER A 39 -63.10 56.68 12.07
CA SER A 39 -63.77 55.55 12.72
C SER A 39 -62.77 54.65 13.46
N ASP A 40 -61.68 54.29 12.79
CA ASP A 40 -60.60 53.47 13.37
C ASP A 40 -59.96 54.15 14.57
N MET A 41 -59.65 55.45 14.48
CA MET A 41 -59.11 56.24 15.59
C MET A 41 -60.11 56.36 16.74
N ARG A 42 -61.40 56.67 16.48
CA ARG A 42 -62.43 56.76 17.53
C ARG A 42 -62.61 55.45 18.30
N ARG A 43 -62.43 54.30 17.63
CA ARG A 43 -62.54 52.98 18.27
C ARG A 43 -61.44 52.71 19.30
N ILE A 44 -60.31 53.41 19.21
CA ILE A 44 -59.16 53.21 20.08
C ILE A 44 -58.74 54.45 20.87
N ILE A 45 -59.42 55.59 20.69
CA ILE A 45 -59.05 56.87 21.31
C ILE A 45 -59.11 56.84 22.85
N GLU A 46 -59.97 56.00 23.42
CA GLU A 46 -60.11 55.81 24.87
C GLU A 46 -59.30 54.60 25.40
N LYS A 47 -58.52 53.93 24.55
CA LYS A 47 -57.71 52.77 24.94
C LYS A 47 -56.28 53.20 25.21
N GLU A 48 -55.70 52.69 26.29
CA GLU A 48 -54.27 52.86 26.55
C GLU A 48 -53.45 52.12 25.49
N VAL A 49 -52.30 52.71 25.13
CA VAL A 49 -51.34 52.08 24.20
C VAL A 49 -50.71 50.89 24.92
N PRO A 50 -50.81 49.65 24.37
CA PRO A 50 -50.26 48.48 25.02
C PRO A 50 -48.73 48.54 25.19
N ASP A 51 -48.21 48.06 26.32
CA ASP A 51 -46.78 48.02 26.61
C ASP A 51 -46.03 46.92 25.83
N ASP A 52 -46.76 45.95 25.29
CA ASP A 52 -46.23 44.71 24.71
C ASP A 52 -46.40 44.60 23.19
N GLN A 53 -47.06 45.55 22.53
CA GLN A 53 -47.26 45.56 21.08
C GLN A 53 -47.33 46.99 20.49
N PRO A 54 -47.02 47.18 19.19
CA PRO A 54 -46.88 48.53 18.60
C PRO A 54 -48.15 49.40 18.60
N GLY A 55 -49.35 48.80 18.68
CA GLY A 55 -50.62 49.53 18.67
C GLY A 55 -50.95 50.25 17.34
N ILE A 56 -50.25 49.90 16.25
CA ILE A 56 -50.38 50.54 14.94
C ILE A 56 -51.47 49.85 14.09
N ILE A 57 -52.30 50.66 13.43
CA ILE A 57 -53.29 50.23 12.44
C ILE A 57 -52.71 50.36 11.02
N SER A 58 -52.66 49.26 10.29
CA SER A 58 -52.24 49.20 8.89
C SER A 58 -53.40 48.88 7.93
N TYR A 59 -53.13 48.87 6.62
CA TYR A 59 -54.17 48.77 5.59
C TYR A 59 -54.94 47.46 5.56
N ASP A 60 -54.46 46.40 6.22
CA ASP A 60 -55.24 45.17 6.44
C ASP A 60 -56.55 45.45 7.20
N SER A 61 -56.61 46.47 8.06
CA SER A 61 -57.84 46.83 8.78
C SER A 61 -58.96 47.28 7.84
N TYR A 62 -58.62 47.80 6.66
CA TYR A 62 -59.60 48.24 5.66
C TYR A 62 -60.48 47.09 5.15
N TRP A 63 -59.95 45.86 5.18
CA TRP A 63 -60.69 44.67 4.78
C TRP A 63 -62.02 44.53 5.52
N GLY A 64 -62.05 44.81 6.83
CA GLY A 64 -63.27 44.74 7.63
C GLY A 64 -64.33 45.76 7.18
N TYR A 65 -63.90 47.00 6.91
CA TYR A 65 -64.79 48.04 6.38
C TYR A 65 -65.34 47.67 5.01
N MET A 66 -64.50 47.09 4.14
CA MET A 66 -64.93 46.65 2.82
C MET A 66 -66.00 45.56 2.84
N ILE A 67 -65.93 44.64 3.82
CA ILE A 67 -66.95 43.61 4.03
C ILE A 67 -68.26 44.25 4.52
N ASP A 68 -68.16 45.22 5.42
CA ASP A 68 -69.30 45.82 6.11
C ASP A 68 -70.06 46.87 5.28
N ASP A 69 -69.45 47.45 4.25
CA ASP A 69 -70.06 48.48 3.38
C ASP A 69 -70.74 47.86 2.13
N PRO A 70 -72.08 47.86 2.05
CA PRO A 70 -72.80 47.31 0.89
C PRO A 70 -72.56 48.09 -0.41
N SER A 71 -72.14 49.36 -0.35
CA SER A 71 -71.88 50.18 -1.53
C SER A 71 -70.64 49.73 -2.30
N LEU A 72 -69.62 49.21 -1.59
CA LEU A 72 -68.40 48.67 -2.20
C LEU A 72 -68.65 47.32 -2.89
N ASN A 73 -69.59 46.51 -2.36
CA ASN A 73 -70.03 45.26 -3.00
C ASN A 73 -70.71 45.46 -4.36
N ALA A 74 -71.22 46.67 -4.65
CA ALA A 74 -71.81 46.99 -5.95
C ALA A 74 -70.75 47.03 -7.07
N ILE A 75 -69.49 47.33 -6.74
CA ILE A 75 -68.37 47.40 -7.70
C ILE A 75 -67.89 45.98 -8.03
N PRO A 76 -67.94 45.53 -9.30
CA PRO A 76 -67.62 44.14 -9.69
C PRO A 76 -66.23 43.66 -9.26
N GLU A 77 -65.20 44.48 -9.45
CA GLU A 77 -63.81 44.13 -9.15
C GLU A 77 -63.57 43.98 -7.65
N ILE A 78 -64.21 44.83 -6.84
CA ILE A 78 -64.15 44.76 -5.38
C ILE A 78 -64.88 43.50 -4.89
N ARG A 79 -66.07 43.22 -5.44
CA ARG A 79 -66.86 42.04 -5.11
C ARG A 79 -66.09 40.75 -5.37
N GLU A 80 -65.40 40.65 -6.51
CA GLU A 80 -64.62 39.45 -6.84
C GLU A 80 -63.47 39.22 -5.87
N VAL A 81 -62.72 40.28 -5.52
CA VAL A 81 -61.66 40.19 -4.50
C VAL A 81 -62.24 39.84 -3.12
N LEU A 82 -63.40 40.40 -2.76
CA LEU A 82 -64.10 40.08 -1.50
C LEU A 82 -64.51 38.61 -1.42
N GLU A 83 -65.18 38.09 -2.46
CA GLU A 83 -65.61 36.69 -2.52
C GLU A 83 -64.42 35.72 -2.37
N LYS A 84 -63.33 35.94 -3.12
CA LYS A 84 -62.16 35.05 -3.05
C LYS A 84 -61.39 35.21 -1.74
N GLY A 85 -61.25 36.44 -1.23
CA GLY A 85 -60.60 36.72 0.04
C GLY A 85 -61.36 36.10 1.23
N GLN A 86 -62.69 36.11 1.21
CA GLN A 86 -63.52 35.45 2.23
C GLN A 86 -63.36 33.92 2.20
N ILE A 87 -63.21 33.31 1.03
CA ILE A 87 -62.91 31.87 0.92
C ILE A 87 -61.52 31.56 1.50
N LEU A 88 -60.51 32.36 1.17
CA LEU A 88 -59.16 32.24 1.74
C LEU A 88 -59.18 32.37 3.27
N GLU A 89 -59.86 33.41 3.77
CA GLU A 89 -60.06 33.64 5.20
C GLU A 89 -60.71 32.43 5.88
N GLY A 90 -61.80 31.91 5.32
CA GLY A 90 -62.48 30.72 5.84
C GLY A 90 -61.57 29.48 5.87
N LYS A 91 -60.75 29.25 4.84
CA LYS A 91 -59.77 28.15 4.82
C LYS A 91 -58.69 28.31 5.89
N ILE A 92 -58.17 29.52 6.08
CA ILE A 92 -57.17 29.80 7.12
C ILE A 92 -57.78 29.67 8.53
N GLN A 93 -59.02 30.10 8.74
CA GLN A 93 -59.70 29.94 10.03
C GLN A 93 -59.90 28.45 10.40
N ASN A 94 -60.29 27.63 9.42
CA ASN A 94 -60.69 26.25 9.67
C ASN A 94 -59.55 25.21 9.57
N ALA A 95 -58.62 25.38 8.61
CA ALA A 95 -57.66 24.34 8.24
C ALA A 95 -56.18 24.70 8.51
N TYR A 96 -55.87 25.92 8.99
CA TYR A 96 -54.50 26.33 9.22
C TYR A 96 -53.84 25.58 10.39
N SER A 97 -52.74 24.90 10.11
CA SER A 97 -52.07 23.94 11.00
C SER A 97 -51.41 24.59 12.22
N LYS A 98 -50.79 25.76 12.05
CA LYS A 98 -50.06 26.46 13.13
C LYS A 98 -50.93 27.51 13.81
N LYS A 99 -51.73 27.10 14.81
CA LYS A 99 -52.69 27.96 15.52
C LYS A 99 -52.08 29.29 16.02
N GLN A 100 -50.86 29.26 16.53
CA GLN A 100 -50.15 30.44 17.05
C GLN A 100 -49.90 31.54 16.00
N TYR A 101 -49.74 31.19 14.72
CA TYR A 101 -49.51 32.16 13.64
C TYR A 101 -50.77 32.53 12.86
N ARG A 102 -51.93 31.96 13.22
CA ARG A 102 -53.19 32.21 12.53
C ARG A 102 -53.58 33.69 12.49
N PRO A 103 -53.43 34.50 13.57
CA PRO A 103 -53.73 35.93 13.50
C PRO A 103 -52.88 36.67 12.47
N ALA A 104 -51.57 36.38 12.41
CA ALA A 104 -50.69 36.97 11.40
C ALA A 104 -51.04 36.50 9.97
N ALA A 105 -51.42 35.23 9.80
CA ALA A 105 -51.85 34.69 8.51
C ALA A 105 -53.10 35.41 7.98
N LEU A 106 -54.07 35.71 8.85
CA LEU A 106 -55.26 36.48 8.49
C LEU A 106 -54.91 37.91 8.09
N ARG A 107 -54.07 38.60 8.88
CA ARG A 107 -53.62 39.96 8.55
C ARG A 107 -52.88 40.03 7.21
N ILE A 108 -52.05 39.03 6.90
CA ILE A 108 -51.37 38.92 5.60
C ILE A 108 -52.40 38.75 4.46
N ILE A 109 -53.37 37.85 4.61
CA ILE A 109 -54.41 37.65 3.58
C ILE A 109 -55.24 38.92 3.37
N HIS A 110 -55.69 39.56 4.46
CA HIS A 110 -56.43 40.82 4.43
C HIS A 110 -55.61 41.91 3.74
N GLY A 111 -54.35 42.07 4.12
CA GLY A 111 -53.41 42.99 3.48
C GLY A 111 -53.26 42.72 1.99
N LEU A 112 -53.01 41.47 1.59
CA LEU A 112 -52.89 41.10 0.17
C LEU A 112 -54.18 41.37 -0.62
N CYS A 113 -55.36 41.17 -0.02
CA CYS A 113 -56.64 41.48 -0.67
C CYS A 113 -56.84 42.99 -0.85
N VAL A 114 -56.52 43.79 0.16
CA VAL A 114 -56.59 45.26 0.07
C VAL A 114 -55.56 45.77 -0.94
N TYR A 115 -54.33 45.26 -0.89
CA TYR A 115 -53.27 45.65 -1.81
C TYR A 115 -53.62 45.31 -3.27
N ARG A 116 -54.29 44.18 -3.51
CA ARG A 116 -54.74 43.79 -4.86
C ARG A 116 -55.56 44.90 -5.54
N LEU A 117 -56.38 45.62 -4.79
CA LEU A 117 -57.20 46.74 -5.31
C LEU A 117 -56.41 48.03 -5.56
N SER A 118 -55.11 48.06 -5.22
CA SER A 118 -54.20 49.17 -5.51
C SER A 118 -53.36 48.96 -6.78
N THR A 119 -53.48 47.80 -7.43
CA THR A 119 -52.60 47.39 -8.55
C THR A 119 -53.10 47.76 -9.96
N GLY A 120 -54.20 48.52 -10.06
CA GLY A 120 -54.82 48.96 -11.33
C GLY A 120 -55.67 47.90 -12.04
N ASP A 121 -55.14 46.68 -12.24
CA ASP A 121 -55.89 45.52 -12.75
C ASP A 121 -55.78 44.36 -11.75
N ILE A 122 -56.93 43.88 -11.28
CA ILE A 122 -57.04 42.82 -10.27
C ILE A 122 -56.56 41.44 -10.77
N TYR A 123 -56.30 41.28 -12.07
CA TYR A 123 -55.78 40.04 -12.65
C TYR A 123 -54.27 40.06 -12.86
N ASN A 124 -53.57 41.13 -12.50
CA ASN A 124 -52.13 41.23 -12.63
C ASN A 124 -51.37 40.34 -11.64
N SER A 125 -50.21 39.84 -12.06
CA SER A 125 -49.29 39.06 -11.23
C SER A 125 -48.38 39.93 -10.35
N LEU A 126 -48.79 41.17 -10.05
CA LEU A 126 -48.09 42.09 -9.16
C LEU A 126 -48.56 41.89 -7.73
N GLY A 127 -47.62 41.91 -6.78
CA GLY A 127 -47.89 41.64 -5.39
C GLY A 127 -46.95 42.37 -4.45
N VAL A 128 -46.78 41.80 -3.26
CA VAL A 128 -45.97 42.37 -2.17
C VAL A 128 -44.95 41.32 -1.73
N THR A 129 -43.71 41.72 -1.48
CA THR A 129 -42.69 40.80 -0.95
C THR A 129 -42.98 40.45 0.51
N ALA A 130 -42.37 39.38 1.03
CA ALA A 130 -42.47 39.04 2.45
C ALA A 130 -41.93 40.16 3.36
N GLU A 131 -40.88 40.84 2.91
CA GLU A 131 -40.29 41.99 3.60
C GLU A 131 -41.24 43.19 3.63
N GLU A 132 -41.83 43.54 2.48
CA GLU A 132 -42.81 44.60 2.41
C GLU A 132 -44.06 44.28 3.26
N LEU A 133 -44.52 43.03 3.30
CA LEU A 133 -45.65 42.63 4.17
C LEU A 133 -45.29 42.75 5.65
N ARG A 134 -44.09 42.30 6.06
CA ARG A 134 -43.59 42.46 7.44
C ARG A 134 -43.63 43.92 7.86
N ASP A 135 -43.10 44.78 7.01
CA ASP A 135 -42.89 46.19 7.34
C ASP A 135 -44.17 47.02 7.21
N THR A 136 -44.92 46.85 6.12
CA THR A 136 -46.08 47.71 5.81
C THR A 136 -47.34 47.33 6.58
N LEU A 137 -47.47 46.07 7.02
CA LEU A 137 -48.51 45.63 7.94
C LEU A 137 -48.08 45.71 9.40
N CYS A 138 -46.83 46.05 9.69
CA CYS A 138 -46.28 46.02 11.05
C CYS A 138 -46.69 44.73 11.78
N ILE A 139 -46.35 43.58 11.19
CA ILE A 139 -46.76 42.28 11.74
C ILE A 139 -46.05 42.07 13.07
N PHE A 140 -46.83 41.87 14.12
CA PHE A 140 -46.32 41.56 15.45
C PHE A 140 -46.83 40.19 15.90
N MET A 141 -45.92 39.38 16.43
CA MET A 141 -46.22 38.07 17.00
C MET A 141 -45.57 37.99 18.39
N PRO A 142 -46.38 37.90 19.47
CA PRO A 142 -45.85 37.99 20.83
C PRO A 142 -44.96 36.81 21.23
N ASP A 143 -45.24 35.62 20.68
CA ASP A 143 -44.62 34.34 21.04
C ASP A 143 -43.41 33.96 20.16
N LEU A 144 -42.74 34.94 19.54
CA LEU A 144 -41.52 34.65 18.76
C LEU A 144 -40.35 34.30 19.68
N PRO A 145 -39.61 33.22 19.39
CA PRO A 145 -38.37 32.88 20.10
C PRO A 145 -37.34 34.02 20.12
N GLU A 146 -37.20 34.73 18.99
CA GLU A 146 -36.29 35.87 18.84
C GLU A 146 -37.07 37.10 18.36
N LYS A 147 -36.83 38.25 19.02
CA LYS A 147 -37.55 39.51 18.77
C LYS A 147 -36.73 40.46 17.89
N ASP A 148 -36.22 39.97 16.76
CA ASP A 148 -35.51 40.73 15.75
C ASP A 148 -36.20 40.67 14.38
N SER A 149 -35.77 41.55 13.47
CA SER A 149 -36.40 41.77 12.16
C SER A 149 -36.18 40.63 11.16
N GLU A 150 -35.06 39.91 11.27
CA GLU A 150 -34.69 38.82 10.37
C GLU A 150 -35.44 37.54 10.73
N PHE A 151 -35.54 37.23 12.03
CA PHE A 151 -36.36 36.14 12.53
C PHE A 151 -37.85 36.36 12.23
N LEU A 152 -38.35 37.58 12.39
CA LEU A 152 -39.71 37.95 12.01
C LEU A 152 -39.95 37.77 10.51
N LEU A 153 -38.99 38.18 9.65
CA LEU A 153 -39.10 37.99 8.19
C LEU A 153 -39.17 36.51 7.81
N THR A 154 -38.27 35.69 8.35
CA THR A 154 -38.26 34.23 8.12
C THR A 154 -39.56 33.59 8.59
N THR A 155 -40.12 34.09 9.69
CA THR A 155 -41.42 33.63 10.19
C THR A 155 -42.56 34.04 9.26
N VAL A 156 -42.55 35.27 8.72
CA VAL A 156 -43.52 35.73 7.72
C VAL A 156 -43.44 34.90 6.43
N GLU A 157 -42.26 34.57 5.93
CA GLU A 157 -42.08 33.66 4.78
C GLU A 157 -42.61 32.25 5.07
N THR A 158 -42.39 31.75 6.29
CA THR A 158 -42.95 30.47 6.74
C THR A 158 -44.47 30.51 6.75
N VAL A 159 -45.07 31.59 7.26
CA VAL A 159 -46.51 31.80 7.27
C VAL A 159 -47.08 31.87 5.85
N LEU A 160 -46.42 32.57 4.92
CA LEU A 160 -46.83 32.63 3.52
C LEU A 160 -46.80 31.26 2.83
N ASN A 161 -45.78 30.45 3.12
CA ASN A 161 -45.69 29.07 2.64
C ASN A 161 -46.79 28.18 3.23
N ASP A 162 -47.05 28.31 4.53
CA ASP A 162 -48.10 27.54 5.20
C ASP A 162 -49.49 27.97 4.73
N ILE A 163 -49.72 29.25 4.46
CA ILE A 163 -50.95 29.76 3.81
C ILE A 163 -51.12 29.07 2.45
N SER A 164 -50.11 29.13 1.58
CA SER A 164 -50.13 28.53 0.24
C SER A 164 -50.42 27.03 0.29
N ARG A 165 -49.83 26.30 1.24
CA ARG A 165 -50.12 24.88 1.48
C ARG A 165 -51.54 24.63 1.99
N THR A 166 -51.99 25.41 2.97
CA THR A 166 -53.32 25.27 3.60
C THR A 166 -54.44 25.41 2.57
N VAL A 167 -54.25 26.30 1.59
CA VAL A 167 -55.25 26.52 0.54
C VAL A 167 -55.01 25.67 -0.70
N SER A 168 -54.09 24.69 -0.66
CA SER A 168 -53.69 23.88 -1.82
C SER A 168 -53.32 24.73 -3.04
N GLY A 169 -52.72 25.89 -2.78
CA GLY A 169 -52.35 26.90 -3.77
C GLY A 169 -53.53 27.70 -4.35
N GLN A 170 -54.76 27.49 -3.90
CA GLN A 170 -55.93 28.23 -4.38
C GLN A 170 -55.83 29.72 -4.01
N PHE A 171 -56.16 30.60 -4.94
CA PHE A 171 -56.23 32.07 -4.80
C PHE A 171 -54.98 32.81 -4.31
N ILE A 172 -53.85 32.13 -4.04
CA ILE A 172 -52.57 32.75 -3.73
C ILE A 172 -51.47 32.22 -4.64
N SER A 173 -50.66 33.14 -5.17
CA SER A 173 -49.54 32.84 -6.04
C SER A 173 -48.28 33.58 -5.60
N TYR A 174 -47.14 32.96 -5.89
CA TYR A 174 -45.81 33.50 -5.64
C TYR A 174 -45.09 33.67 -6.97
N ASN A 175 -44.67 34.89 -7.27
CA ASN A 175 -43.85 35.20 -8.44
C ASN A 175 -42.37 35.03 -8.06
N LYS A 176 -41.70 34.06 -8.67
CA LYS A 176 -40.29 33.77 -8.39
C LYS A 176 -39.34 34.87 -8.87
N ASP A 177 -39.70 35.60 -9.92
CA ASP A 177 -38.81 36.59 -10.53
C ASP A 177 -38.79 37.91 -9.73
N SER A 178 -39.93 38.27 -9.12
CA SER A 178 -40.06 39.48 -8.29
C SER A 178 -40.10 39.20 -6.79
N ALA A 179 -40.07 37.93 -6.38
CA ALA A 179 -40.27 37.49 -4.99
C ALA A 179 -41.57 38.01 -4.34
N GLN A 180 -42.59 38.33 -5.15
CA GLN A 180 -43.85 38.91 -4.68
C GLN A 180 -44.95 37.84 -4.50
N TYR A 181 -45.72 38.00 -3.44
CA TYR A 181 -46.92 37.23 -3.16
C TYR A 181 -48.17 38.04 -3.50
N TYR A 182 -49.17 37.37 -4.09
CA TYR A 182 -50.37 38.05 -4.55
C TYR A 182 -51.61 37.17 -4.57
N ILE A 183 -52.78 37.80 -4.47
CA ILE A 183 -54.06 37.13 -4.64
C ILE A 183 -54.29 36.86 -6.12
N ASP A 184 -54.34 35.58 -6.51
CA ASP A 184 -54.51 35.09 -7.87
C ASP A 184 -55.95 34.62 -8.10
N LEU A 185 -56.80 35.54 -8.54
CA LEU A 185 -58.23 35.29 -8.73
C LEU A 185 -58.51 34.18 -9.77
N LYS A 186 -57.54 33.86 -10.64
CA LYS A 186 -57.65 32.82 -11.68
C LYS A 186 -57.33 31.41 -11.17
N LYS A 187 -56.78 31.27 -9.97
CA LYS A 187 -56.34 29.98 -9.41
C LYS A 187 -57.40 29.40 -8.47
N ASP A 188 -58.52 29.00 -9.04
CA ASP A 188 -59.76 28.65 -8.33
C ASP A 188 -60.00 27.14 -8.12
N ILE A 189 -59.15 26.27 -8.67
CA ILE A 189 -59.35 24.82 -8.62
C ILE A 189 -59.04 24.26 -7.22
N ASP A 190 -60.06 23.70 -6.57
CA ASP A 190 -59.90 22.88 -5.36
C ASP A 190 -59.58 21.43 -5.74
N TYR A 191 -58.29 21.08 -5.70
CA TYR A 191 -57.80 19.75 -6.07
C TYR A 191 -58.29 18.66 -5.11
N ASP A 192 -58.45 18.98 -3.82
CA ASP A 192 -58.87 18.02 -2.80
C ASP A 192 -60.35 17.66 -2.99
N ALA A 193 -61.21 18.67 -3.20
CA ALA A 193 -62.62 18.43 -3.50
C ALA A 193 -62.82 17.62 -4.79
N LYS A 194 -62.00 17.88 -5.84
CA LYS A 194 -62.04 17.09 -7.08
C LYS A 194 -61.60 15.64 -6.88
N ILE A 195 -60.57 15.41 -6.04
CA ILE A 195 -60.14 14.04 -5.69
C ILE A 195 -61.25 13.33 -4.92
N GLU A 196 -61.86 13.98 -3.91
CA GLU A 196 -62.95 13.42 -3.12
C GLU A 196 -64.15 13.05 -4.01
N GLN A 197 -64.60 13.98 -4.86
CA GLN A 197 -65.70 13.72 -5.80
C GLN A 197 -65.39 12.54 -6.72
N LYS A 198 -64.16 12.46 -7.25
CA LYS A 198 -63.76 11.34 -8.11
C LYS A 198 -63.66 10.04 -7.32
N ALA A 199 -63.15 10.08 -6.10
CA ALA A 199 -62.99 8.95 -5.19
C ALA A 199 -64.34 8.34 -4.78
N ASP A 200 -65.37 9.17 -4.58
CA ASP A 200 -66.73 8.73 -4.26
C ASP A 200 -67.45 8.05 -5.44
N MET A 201 -67.03 8.37 -6.67
CA MET A 201 -67.57 7.77 -7.90
C MET A 201 -66.88 6.45 -8.29
N LEU A 202 -65.83 6.01 -7.58
CA LEU A 202 -65.12 4.77 -7.90
C LEU A 202 -65.91 3.53 -7.48
N ASP A 203 -66.00 2.57 -8.40
CA ASP A 203 -66.55 1.25 -8.10
C ASP A 203 -65.52 0.35 -7.37
N ARG A 204 -65.99 -0.79 -6.86
CA ARG A 204 -65.17 -1.74 -6.08
C ARG A 204 -64.02 -2.34 -6.91
N ASN A 205 -64.26 -2.64 -8.19
CA ASN A 205 -63.26 -3.18 -9.10
C ASN A 205 -62.10 -2.21 -9.35
N LYS A 206 -62.40 -0.92 -9.52
CA LYS A 206 -61.39 0.13 -9.62
C LYS A 206 -60.60 0.29 -8.34
N LEU A 207 -61.23 0.14 -7.17
CA LEU A 207 -60.51 0.16 -5.89
C LEU A 207 -59.56 -1.03 -5.75
N ASP A 208 -59.95 -2.23 -6.19
CA ASP A 208 -59.06 -3.40 -6.22
C ASP A 208 -57.87 -3.22 -7.18
N HIS A 209 -58.10 -2.59 -8.35
CA HIS A 209 -57.02 -2.24 -9.27
C HIS A 209 -55.97 -1.34 -8.59
N TYR A 210 -56.42 -0.27 -7.94
CA TYR A 210 -55.52 0.66 -7.25
C TYR A 210 -54.94 0.10 -5.94
N TYR A 211 -55.60 -0.87 -5.30
CA TYR A 211 -55.04 -1.65 -4.22
C TYR A 211 -53.82 -2.46 -4.71
N PHE A 212 -53.95 -3.14 -5.84
CA PHE A 212 -52.82 -3.85 -6.43
C PHE A 212 -51.73 -2.92 -6.92
N ASP A 213 -52.04 -1.74 -7.47
CA ASP A 213 -51.02 -0.74 -7.82
C ASP A 213 -50.22 -0.29 -6.59
N ALA A 214 -50.91 -0.04 -5.46
CA ALA A 214 -50.24 0.25 -4.21
C ALA A 214 -49.36 -0.92 -3.75
N LEU A 215 -49.84 -2.17 -3.85
CA LEU A 215 -49.06 -3.36 -3.51
C LEU A 215 -47.84 -3.57 -4.41
N VAL A 216 -47.89 -3.20 -5.71
CA VAL A 216 -46.73 -3.25 -6.62
C VAL A 216 -45.61 -2.37 -6.07
N GLU A 217 -45.94 -1.13 -5.68
CA GLU A 217 -44.97 -0.20 -5.10
C GLU A 217 -44.46 -0.71 -3.74
N ILE A 218 -45.34 -1.25 -2.89
CA ILE A 218 -45.00 -1.74 -1.55
C ILE A 218 -44.10 -2.99 -1.60
N MET A 219 -44.41 -3.96 -2.47
CA MET A 219 -43.63 -5.17 -2.69
C MET A 219 -42.39 -4.93 -3.57
N LYS A 220 -42.13 -3.66 -3.93
CA LYS A 220 -41.02 -3.22 -4.77
C LYS A 220 -40.92 -4.06 -6.05
N ARG A 221 -42.05 -4.20 -6.76
CA ARG A 221 -42.12 -4.94 -8.03
C ARG A 221 -41.99 -3.96 -9.21
N PRO A 222 -41.29 -4.36 -10.28
CA PRO A 222 -41.21 -3.54 -11.49
C PRO A 222 -42.58 -3.42 -12.17
N GLU A 223 -42.80 -2.33 -12.90
CA GLU A 223 -44.01 -2.14 -13.72
C GLU A 223 -44.15 -3.24 -14.80
N ALA A 224 -43.02 -3.71 -15.33
CA ALA A 224 -42.99 -4.85 -16.24
C ALA A 224 -43.32 -6.14 -15.49
N THR A 225 -44.35 -6.83 -15.97
CA THR A 225 -44.77 -8.14 -15.45
C THR A 225 -44.13 -9.27 -16.27
N TYR A 226 -43.99 -10.45 -15.67
CA TYR A 226 -43.42 -11.62 -16.35
C TYR A 226 -44.27 -12.04 -17.57
N ILE A 227 -45.59 -11.83 -17.50
CA ILE A 227 -46.51 -12.04 -18.61
C ILE A 227 -47.29 -10.75 -18.85
N PRO A 228 -47.22 -10.18 -20.07
CA PRO A 228 -48.00 -8.99 -20.41
C PRO A 228 -49.49 -9.20 -20.14
N GLY A 229 -50.10 -8.27 -19.42
CA GLY A 229 -51.53 -8.32 -19.08
C GLY A 229 -51.87 -9.07 -17.79
N TYR A 230 -50.91 -9.74 -17.13
CA TYR A 230 -51.09 -10.40 -15.84
C TYR A 230 -50.17 -9.78 -14.78
N ARG A 231 -50.67 -9.57 -13.56
CA ARG A 231 -49.89 -9.07 -12.41
C ARG A 231 -49.08 -10.20 -11.76
N ILE A 232 -48.12 -10.74 -12.49
CA ILE A 232 -47.26 -11.86 -12.09
C ILE A 232 -45.78 -11.49 -12.21
N TRP A 233 -44.97 -11.86 -11.20
CA TRP A 233 -43.53 -11.66 -11.19
C TRP A 233 -42.81 -12.92 -10.71
N GLU A 234 -41.65 -13.23 -11.29
CA GLU A 234 -40.71 -14.18 -10.67
C GLU A 234 -40.32 -13.64 -9.29
N TYR A 235 -40.31 -14.53 -8.30
CA TYR A 235 -40.16 -14.16 -6.91
C TYR A 235 -39.27 -15.15 -6.18
N GLU A 236 -38.45 -14.65 -5.26
CA GLU A 236 -37.53 -15.46 -4.48
C GLU A 236 -37.89 -15.39 -3.00
N VAL A 237 -38.00 -16.55 -2.36
CA VAL A 237 -38.27 -16.69 -0.92
C VAL A 237 -37.15 -17.49 -0.29
N ILE A 238 -36.71 -17.07 0.90
CA ILE A 238 -35.59 -17.71 1.58
C ILE A 238 -36.07 -18.94 2.35
N TRP A 239 -35.55 -20.10 2.00
CA TRP A 239 -35.63 -21.32 2.79
C TRP A 239 -34.59 -21.26 3.91
N LYS A 240 -35.06 -20.89 5.10
CA LYS A 240 -34.21 -20.48 6.21
C LYS A 240 -33.36 -21.62 6.77
N GLU A 241 -33.91 -22.82 6.84
CA GLU A 241 -33.25 -24.01 7.37
C GLU A 241 -32.01 -24.39 6.55
N HIS A 242 -32.01 -24.08 5.26
CA HIS A 242 -30.92 -24.37 4.32
C HIS A 242 -30.09 -23.13 3.93
N ASN A 243 -30.51 -21.93 4.36
CA ASN A 243 -29.96 -20.64 3.95
C ASN A 243 -29.88 -20.45 2.41
N ILE A 244 -30.95 -20.79 1.70
CA ILE A 244 -31.00 -20.64 0.24
C ILE A 244 -32.31 -20.05 -0.26
N GLY A 245 -32.25 -19.21 -1.30
CA GLY A 245 -33.41 -18.72 -2.01
C GLY A 245 -34.03 -19.78 -2.92
N ARG A 246 -35.36 -19.90 -2.89
CA ARG A 246 -36.15 -20.71 -3.82
C ARG A 246 -36.93 -19.79 -4.74
N LEU A 247 -37.02 -20.17 -6.01
CA LEU A 247 -37.71 -19.38 -7.03
C LEU A 247 -39.15 -19.86 -7.22
N GLY A 248 -40.07 -18.92 -7.18
CA GLY A 248 -41.51 -19.10 -7.37
C GLY A 248 -42.11 -17.89 -8.09
N TYR A 249 -43.41 -17.70 -7.90
CA TYR A 249 -44.15 -16.57 -8.46
C TYR A 249 -44.89 -15.79 -7.38
N LEU A 250 -44.88 -14.46 -7.50
CA LEU A 250 -45.79 -13.56 -6.79
C LEU A 250 -46.90 -13.15 -7.77
N PHE A 251 -48.15 -13.34 -7.37
CA PHE A 251 -49.32 -13.02 -8.18
C PHE A 251 -50.33 -12.18 -7.40
N PHE A 252 -50.83 -11.12 -8.03
CA PHE A 252 -51.89 -10.29 -7.49
C PHE A 252 -53.20 -10.61 -8.23
N GLY A 253 -54.12 -11.29 -7.54
CA GLY A 253 -55.32 -11.89 -8.11
C GLY A 253 -55.57 -13.29 -7.54
N ALA A 254 -56.68 -13.91 -7.92
CA ALA A 254 -57.04 -15.25 -7.46
C ALA A 254 -56.41 -16.37 -8.31
N PRO A 255 -56.22 -17.59 -7.76
CA PRO A 255 -55.59 -18.70 -8.46
C PRO A 255 -56.18 -19.04 -9.84
N ASN A 256 -57.50 -18.86 -10.03
CA ASN A 256 -58.20 -19.10 -11.30
C ASN A 256 -57.95 -18.02 -12.36
N GLU A 257 -57.42 -16.85 -11.98
CA GLU A 257 -57.08 -15.74 -12.87
C GLU A 257 -55.61 -15.77 -13.31
N ARG A 258 -54.82 -16.67 -12.72
CA ARG A 258 -53.41 -16.86 -13.06
C ARG A 258 -53.29 -17.37 -14.50
N SER A 259 -52.37 -16.78 -15.27
CA SER A 259 -51.99 -17.33 -16.57
C SER A 259 -51.49 -18.77 -16.43
N THR A 260 -51.75 -19.60 -17.45
CA THR A 260 -51.17 -20.94 -17.59
C THR A 260 -50.05 -20.99 -18.63
N ALA A 261 -49.73 -19.85 -19.25
CA ALA A 261 -48.74 -19.70 -20.30
C ALA A 261 -47.29 -19.50 -19.78
N GLN A 262 -46.96 -20.12 -18.65
CA GLN A 262 -45.62 -20.10 -18.05
C GLN A 262 -45.28 -21.47 -17.43
N PRO A 263 -44.00 -21.88 -17.44
CA PRO A 263 -43.60 -23.09 -16.75
C PRO A 263 -43.86 -22.93 -15.24
N PRO A 264 -44.38 -23.97 -14.56
CA PRO A 264 -44.52 -23.92 -13.11
C PRO A 264 -43.18 -23.70 -12.39
N ARG A 265 -43.21 -23.22 -11.14
CA ARG A 265 -42.03 -23.03 -10.28
C ARG A 265 -42.29 -23.67 -8.91
N ASP A 266 -41.35 -23.51 -7.97
CA ASP A 266 -41.40 -24.18 -6.66
C ASP A 266 -42.57 -23.73 -5.78
N PHE A 267 -43.11 -22.52 -5.99
CA PHE A 267 -44.26 -22.00 -5.24
C PHE A 267 -44.98 -20.85 -5.94
N TYR A 268 -46.16 -20.51 -5.40
CA TYR A 268 -46.95 -19.34 -5.75
C TYR A 268 -47.43 -18.60 -4.49
N ILE A 269 -47.23 -17.30 -4.45
CA ILE A 269 -47.78 -16.40 -3.44
C ILE A 269 -48.85 -15.54 -4.09
N TYR A 270 -50.04 -15.54 -3.51
CA TYR A 270 -51.21 -14.81 -3.99
C TYR A 270 -51.54 -13.66 -3.05
N PHE A 271 -51.77 -12.47 -3.56
CA PHE A 271 -52.52 -11.43 -2.85
C PHE A 271 -53.90 -11.28 -3.49
N LEU A 272 -54.93 -11.54 -2.69
CA LEU A 272 -56.32 -11.48 -3.13
C LEU A 272 -56.88 -10.07 -3.00
N GLN A 273 -57.77 -9.70 -3.91
CA GLN A 273 -58.42 -8.41 -3.91
C GLN A 273 -59.48 -8.31 -2.79
N PRO A 274 -59.48 -7.24 -1.97
CA PRO A 274 -60.34 -7.15 -0.79
C PRO A 274 -61.76 -6.62 -1.03
N PHE A 275 -62.02 -5.91 -2.14
CA PHE A 275 -63.31 -5.25 -2.35
C PHE A 275 -64.28 -6.09 -3.19
N ASP A 276 -63.86 -6.67 -4.31
CA ASP A 276 -64.69 -7.50 -5.18
C ASP A 276 -64.02 -8.85 -5.45
N PRO A 277 -63.74 -9.68 -4.42
CA PRO A 277 -62.98 -10.92 -4.59
C PRO A 277 -63.70 -11.89 -5.56
N PRO A 278 -63.00 -12.45 -6.55
CA PRO A 278 -63.59 -13.39 -7.49
C PRO A 278 -63.90 -14.73 -6.81
N GLU A 279 -64.91 -15.43 -7.29
CA GLU A 279 -65.21 -16.78 -6.84
C GLU A 279 -64.18 -17.78 -7.40
N TYR A 280 -63.53 -18.53 -6.52
CA TYR A 280 -62.63 -19.62 -6.90
C TYR A 280 -62.67 -20.75 -5.86
N THR A 281 -62.29 -21.96 -6.28
CA THR A 281 -62.15 -23.12 -5.38
C THR A 281 -60.69 -23.27 -4.99
N ASP A 282 -60.39 -23.29 -3.69
CA ASP A 282 -59.04 -23.58 -3.19
C ASP A 282 -58.74 -25.08 -3.31
N GLU A 283 -57.77 -25.42 -4.17
CA GLU A 283 -57.28 -26.78 -4.38
C GLU A 283 -56.36 -27.27 -3.25
N LYS A 284 -56.05 -26.42 -2.26
CA LYS A 284 -55.27 -26.72 -1.04
C LYS A 284 -53.86 -27.20 -1.35
N LYS A 285 -53.26 -26.67 -2.41
CA LYS A 285 -51.95 -27.12 -2.88
C LYS A 285 -50.84 -26.78 -1.88
N PRO A 286 -49.81 -27.64 -1.76
CA PRO A 286 -48.71 -27.43 -0.82
C PRO A 286 -47.72 -26.35 -1.28
N ASP A 287 -47.80 -25.90 -2.53
CA ASP A 287 -46.94 -24.89 -3.14
C ASP A 287 -47.62 -23.50 -3.22
N GLU A 288 -48.81 -23.33 -2.65
CA GLU A 288 -49.60 -22.09 -2.76
C GLU A 288 -49.87 -21.44 -1.39
N VAL A 289 -49.57 -20.14 -1.28
CA VAL A 289 -49.84 -19.31 -0.09
C VAL A 289 -50.71 -18.12 -0.48
N LEU A 290 -51.85 -17.94 0.18
CA LEU A 290 -52.82 -16.90 -0.18
C LEU A 290 -52.97 -15.87 0.94
N PHE A 291 -52.64 -14.62 0.63
CA PHE A 291 -52.82 -13.46 1.48
C PHE A 291 -54.13 -12.76 1.15
N ARG A 292 -54.96 -12.54 2.16
CA ARG A 292 -56.22 -11.80 2.05
C ARG A 292 -56.28 -10.71 3.11
N LEU A 293 -56.49 -9.46 2.68
CA LEU A 293 -56.74 -8.36 3.60
C LEU A 293 -58.17 -8.48 4.17
N LEU A 294 -58.26 -8.75 5.47
CA LEU A 294 -59.51 -8.85 6.23
C LEU A 294 -60.04 -7.44 6.50
N LYS A 295 -61.28 -7.16 6.09
CA LYS A 295 -62.08 -5.96 6.39
C LYS A 295 -61.21 -4.74 6.77
N PRO A 296 -60.60 -4.04 5.79
CA PRO A 296 -59.74 -2.89 6.08
C PRO A 296 -60.50 -1.83 6.90
N THR A 297 -59.80 -1.11 7.77
CA THR A 297 -60.40 -0.02 8.56
C THR A 297 -60.87 1.11 7.64
N GLU A 298 -61.81 1.93 8.12
CA GLU A 298 -62.31 3.09 7.36
C GLU A 298 -61.17 4.05 6.95
N ASP A 299 -60.16 4.21 7.79
CA ASP A 299 -58.98 5.04 7.50
C ASP A 299 -58.16 4.52 6.31
N PHE A 300 -57.96 3.20 6.22
CA PHE A 300 -57.30 2.57 5.08
C PHE A 300 -58.15 2.75 3.81
N ILE A 301 -59.44 2.44 3.89
CA ILE A 301 -60.36 2.55 2.74
C ILE A 301 -60.40 3.99 2.23
N ARG A 302 -60.50 4.98 3.13
CA ARG A 302 -60.48 6.39 2.78
C ARG A 302 -59.17 6.77 2.09
N SER A 303 -58.03 6.38 2.65
CA SER A 303 -56.72 6.67 2.06
C SER A 303 -56.56 6.05 0.67
N LEU A 304 -57.02 4.81 0.48
CA LEU A 304 -57.02 4.13 -0.82
C LEU A 304 -57.96 4.79 -1.83
N LYS A 305 -59.16 5.19 -1.41
CA LYS A 305 -60.11 5.94 -2.25
C LYS A 305 -59.51 7.26 -2.73
N LEU A 306 -58.87 8.02 -1.84
CA LEU A 306 -58.21 9.28 -2.21
C LEU A 306 -56.98 9.06 -3.08
N TYR A 307 -56.21 7.99 -2.85
CA TYR A 307 -55.11 7.57 -3.72
C TYR A 307 -55.61 7.28 -5.15
N ALA A 308 -56.64 6.46 -5.26
CA ALA A 308 -57.27 6.08 -6.52
C ALA A 308 -57.87 7.30 -7.24
N GLY A 309 -58.61 8.15 -6.52
CA GLY A 309 -59.17 9.40 -7.03
C GLY A 309 -58.08 10.32 -7.57
N ALA A 310 -56.98 10.48 -6.84
CA ALA A 310 -55.85 11.30 -7.27
C ALA A 310 -55.15 10.72 -8.51
N LYS A 311 -54.95 9.40 -8.60
CA LYS A 311 -54.37 8.75 -9.79
C LYS A 311 -55.26 8.89 -11.03
N GLU A 312 -56.58 8.75 -10.90
CA GLU A 312 -57.52 8.96 -12.00
C GLU A 312 -57.56 10.42 -12.47
N MET A 313 -57.53 11.37 -11.52
CA MET A 313 -57.46 12.80 -11.85
C MET A 313 -56.14 13.14 -12.54
N ALA A 314 -55.02 12.56 -12.10
CA ALA A 314 -53.72 12.74 -12.74
C ALA A 314 -53.71 12.25 -14.19
N ALA A 315 -54.34 11.10 -14.47
CA ALA A 315 -54.38 10.50 -15.80
C ALA A 315 -55.11 11.36 -16.86
N THR A 316 -56.04 12.21 -16.42
CA THR A 316 -56.90 13.02 -17.30
C THR A 316 -56.58 14.51 -17.28
N SER A 317 -55.54 14.92 -16.54
CA SER A 317 -55.18 16.32 -16.33
C SER A 317 -54.05 16.81 -17.24
N SER A 318 -54.00 18.12 -17.44
CA SER A 318 -52.86 18.79 -18.09
C SER A 318 -51.54 18.55 -17.32
N MET A 319 -50.39 18.65 -17.98
CA MET A 319 -49.07 18.34 -17.40
C MET A 319 -48.81 19.06 -16.06
N LYS A 320 -49.20 20.34 -15.94
CA LYS A 320 -49.03 21.16 -14.72
C LYS A 320 -49.95 20.73 -13.57
N GLN A 321 -51.16 20.25 -13.87
CA GLN A 321 -52.13 19.78 -12.87
C GLN A 321 -51.87 18.33 -12.48
N ARG A 322 -51.38 17.52 -13.43
CA ARG A 322 -51.02 16.12 -13.22
C ARG A 322 -50.01 15.95 -12.09
N GLU A 323 -48.96 16.78 -12.05
CA GLU A 323 -47.96 16.73 -10.98
C GLU A 323 -48.57 16.97 -9.58
N ILE A 324 -49.54 17.87 -9.47
CA ILE A 324 -50.25 18.16 -8.21
C ILE A 324 -51.05 16.93 -7.76
N TYR A 325 -51.78 16.30 -8.68
CA TYR A 325 -52.54 15.08 -8.39
C TYR A 325 -51.63 13.88 -8.07
N GLU A 326 -50.50 13.71 -8.76
CA GLU A 326 -49.51 12.67 -8.47
C GLU A 326 -48.85 12.87 -7.10
N ASN A 327 -48.57 14.12 -6.70
CA ASN A 327 -48.11 14.44 -5.35
C ASN A 327 -49.12 14.04 -4.28
N LYS A 328 -50.39 14.40 -4.46
CA LYS A 328 -51.46 13.99 -3.55
C LYS A 328 -51.65 12.48 -3.51
N ALA A 329 -51.51 11.77 -4.63
CA ALA A 329 -51.50 10.31 -4.65
C ALA A 329 -50.33 9.75 -3.81
N ARG A 330 -49.10 10.27 -3.97
CA ARG A 330 -47.95 9.84 -3.16
C ARG A 330 -48.14 10.05 -1.66
N GLU A 331 -48.79 11.15 -1.27
CA GLU A 331 -49.13 11.41 0.14
C GLU A 331 -50.09 10.36 0.70
N GLN A 332 -51.13 9.99 -0.04
CA GLN A 332 -52.06 8.95 0.40
C GLN A 332 -51.41 7.56 0.40
N LEU A 333 -50.55 7.26 -0.57
CA LEU A 333 -49.80 6.00 -0.59
C LEU A 333 -48.91 5.83 0.65
N ARG A 334 -48.26 6.90 1.11
CA ARG A 334 -47.48 6.87 2.37
C ARG A 334 -48.35 6.49 3.56
N LYS A 335 -49.60 6.96 3.62
CA LYS A 335 -50.56 6.58 4.67
C LYS A 335 -50.98 5.12 4.56
N ILE A 336 -51.21 4.63 3.33
CA ILE A 336 -51.52 3.22 3.05
C ILE A 336 -50.36 2.32 3.51
N VAL A 337 -49.12 2.68 3.17
CA VAL A 337 -47.90 1.94 3.58
C VAL A 337 -47.76 1.94 5.10
N ALA A 338 -47.89 3.10 5.74
CA ALA A 338 -47.76 3.23 7.19
C ALA A 338 -48.82 2.37 7.91
N TRP A 339 -50.06 2.42 7.44
CA TRP A 339 -51.15 1.60 7.98
C TRP A 339 -50.88 0.10 7.82
N LEU A 340 -50.41 -0.33 6.64
CA LEU A 340 -50.06 -1.73 6.41
C LEU A 340 -48.86 -2.16 7.28
N GLN A 341 -47.84 -1.34 7.45
CA GLN A 341 -46.72 -1.66 8.34
C GLN A 341 -47.17 -1.83 9.79
N GLU A 342 -48.12 -1.02 10.26
CA GLU A 342 -48.63 -1.09 11.63
C GLU A 342 -49.60 -2.26 11.85
N HIS A 343 -50.45 -2.57 10.86
CA HIS A 343 -51.58 -3.49 11.04
C HIS A 343 -51.51 -4.79 10.23
N MET A 344 -50.53 -4.99 9.33
CA MET A 344 -50.52 -6.14 8.39
C MET A 344 -50.68 -7.49 9.09
N VAL A 345 -49.99 -7.68 10.22
CA VAL A 345 -49.96 -8.96 10.94
C VAL A 345 -51.33 -9.32 11.55
N GLU A 346 -52.17 -8.32 11.83
CA GLU A 346 -53.53 -8.49 12.34
C GLU A 346 -54.61 -8.40 11.25
N ALA A 347 -54.35 -7.59 10.22
CA ALA A 347 -55.27 -7.27 9.15
C ALA A 347 -55.26 -8.30 8.00
N PHE A 348 -54.20 -9.11 7.86
CA PHE A 348 -54.17 -10.18 6.86
C PHE A 348 -54.52 -11.55 7.44
N GLU A 349 -55.34 -12.28 6.71
CA GLU A 349 -55.45 -13.73 6.81
C GLU A 349 -54.55 -14.39 5.75
N VAL A 350 -53.88 -15.46 6.17
CA VAL A 350 -53.06 -16.29 5.30
C VAL A 350 -53.64 -17.70 5.26
N THR A 351 -53.85 -18.20 4.05
CA THR A 351 -54.34 -19.56 3.79
C THR A 351 -53.21 -20.39 3.19
N TYR A 352 -52.95 -21.55 3.79
CA TYR A 352 -51.96 -22.53 3.33
C TYR A 352 -52.48 -23.95 3.60
N LYS A 353 -52.41 -24.84 2.59
CA LYS A 353 -52.95 -26.22 2.65
C LYS A 353 -54.41 -26.28 3.14
N GLY A 354 -55.23 -25.29 2.77
CA GLY A 354 -56.64 -25.17 3.16
C GLY A 354 -56.91 -24.76 4.62
N LEU A 355 -55.86 -24.41 5.38
CA LEU A 355 -55.99 -23.83 6.72
C LEU A 355 -55.84 -22.31 6.60
N THR A 356 -56.84 -21.56 7.06
CA THR A 356 -56.83 -20.10 7.11
C THR A 356 -56.63 -19.65 8.56
N LYS A 357 -55.63 -18.79 8.79
CA LYS A 357 -55.38 -18.15 10.09
C LYS A 357 -54.98 -16.69 9.88
N LYS A 358 -55.04 -15.88 10.94
CA LYS A 358 -54.42 -14.55 10.89
C LYS A 358 -52.91 -14.70 10.69
N MET A 359 -52.30 -13.73 10.03
CA MET A 359 -50.87 -13.75 9.73
C MET A 359 -50.00 -13.93 11.00
N VAL A 360 -50.40 -13.33 12.14
CA VAL A 360 -49.74 -13.50 13.45
C VAL A 360 -49.61 -14.96 13.89
N GLU A 361 -50.55 -15.83 13.49
CA GLU A 361 -50.63 -17.20 13.98
C GLU A 361 -49.71 -18.17 13.20
N TRP A 362 -49.05 -17.70 12.14
CA TRP A 362 -48.18 -18.50 11.26
C TRP A 362 -46.71 -18.55 11.73
N GLY A 363 -46.49 -18.83 13.02
CA GLY A 363 -45.14 -19.04 13.61
C GLY A 363 -44.49 -17.76 14.16
N SER A 364 -43.40 -17.90 14.93
CA SER A 364 -42.72 -16.79 15.62
C SER A 364 -42.02 -15.77 14.71
N LEU A 365 -41.93 -16.06 13.41
CA LEU A 365 -41.29 -15.23 12.40
C LEU A 365 -42.24 -14.22 11.74
N SER A 366 -43.54 -14.25 12.06
CA SER A 366 -44.55 -13.27 11.60
C SER A 366 -44.38 -11.90 12.27
N HIS A 367 -43.58 -11.80 13.34
CA HIS A 367 -43.24 -10.55 14.02
C HIS A 367 -41.74 -10.26 13.95
N ILE A 368 -41.33 -9.61 12.87
CA ILE A 368 -40.02 -8.96 12.79
C ILE A 368 -40.22 -7.51 13.28
N PRO A 369 -39.59 -7.07 14.39
CA PRO A 369 -39.73 -5.70 14.86
C PRO A 369 -39.32 -4.70 13.77
N HIS A 370 -40.19 -3.72 13.49
CA HIS A 370 -39.96 -2.70 12.44
C HIS A 370 -39.82 -3.24 11.01
N ALA A 371 -40.28 -4.47 10.72
CA ALA A 371 -40.25 -4.98 9.36
C ALA A 371 -41.14 -4.20 8.40
N THR A 372 -40.71 -4.18 7.14
CA THR A 372 -41.54 -3.74 6.04
C THR A 372 -42.65 -4.75 5.73
N VAL A 373 -43.68 -4.30 5.01
CA VAL A 373 -44.78 -5.15 4.53
C VAL A 373 -44.25 -6.35 3.74
N LYS A 374 -43.26 -6.12 2.87
CA LYS A 374 -42.62 -7.17 2.07
C LYS A 374 -41.94 -8.22 2.94
N GLU A 375 -41.10 -7.81 3.89
CA GLU A 375 -40.36 -8.74 4.77
C GLU A 375 -41.32 -9.59 5.61
N SER A 376 -42.42 -9.00 6.08
CA SER A 376 -43.44 -9.72 6.83
C SER A 376 -44.12 -10.77 5.95
N ALA A 377 -44.52 -10.41 4.72
CA ALA A 377 -45.11 -11.35 3.76
C ALA A 377 -44.14 -12.48 3.40
N ASP A 378 -42.89 -12.16 3.09
CA ASP A 378 -41.85 -13.13 2.73
C ASP A 378 -41.58 -14.11 3.86
N SER A 379 -41.50 -13.60 5.09
CA SER A 379 -41.26 -14.41 6.29
C SER A 379 -42.39 -15.42 6.52
N THR A 380 -43.65 -14.97 6.44
CA THR A 380 -44.82 -15.84 6.58
C THR A 380 -44.91 -16.86 5.44
N ALA A 381 -44.65 -16.43 4.20
CA ALA A 381 -44.64 -17.33 3.05
C ALA A 381 -43.52 -18.39 3.17
N ALA A 382 -42.31 -17.98 3.56
CA ALA A 382 -41.18 -18.87 3.82
C ALA A 382 -41.52 -19.93 4.87
N PHE A 383 -42.14 -19.52 5.98
CA PHE A 383 -42.57 -20.45 7.02
C PHE A 383 -43.58 -21.48 6.52
N CYS A 384 -44.59 -21.04 5.76
CA CYS A 384 -45.58 -21.94 5.19
C CYS A 384 -44.94 -22.94 4.22
N LEU A 385 -44.11 -22.43 3.30
CA LEU A 385 -43.51 -23.21 2.21
C LEU A 385 -42.32 -24.08 2.63
N SER A 386 -41.71 -23.84 3.79
CA SER A 386 -40.54 -24.62 4.26
C SER A 386 -40.80 -26.13 4.24
N SER A 387 -41.95 -26.56 4.78
CA SER A 387 -42.36 -27.98 4.72
C SER A 387 -42.52 -28.54 3.30
N HIS A 388 -42.97 -27.72 2.36
CA HIS A 388 -43.08 -28.12 0.96
C HIS A 388 -41.69 -28.30 0.33
N PHE A 389 -40.76 -27.40 0.64
CA PHE A 389 -39.38 -27.51 0.18
C PHE A 389 -38.68 -28.76 0.74
N ASP A 390 -38.90 -29.09 2.02
CA ASP A 390 -38.44 -30.36 2.61
C ASP A 390 -39.01 -31.57 1.86
N ASP A 391 -40.32 -31.58 1.60
CA ASP A 391 -41.01 -32.70 0.95
C ASP A 391 -40.48 -32.97 -0.47
N ILE A 392 -40.18 -31.91 -1.23
CA ILE A 392 -39.73 -32.02 -2.63
C ILE A 392 -38.21 -32.11 -2.78
N THR A 393 -37.45 -31.76 -1.73
CA THR A 393 -35.97 -31.76 -1.70
C THR A 393 -35.41 -32.18 -0.33
N PRO A 394 -35.66 -33.43 0.13
CA PRO A 394 -35.33 -33.84 1.51
C PRO A 394 -33.82 -33.95 1.80
N ASP A 395 -33.01 -34.21 0.76
CA ASP A 395 -31.57 -34.41 0.88
C ASP A 395 -30.77 -33.15 0.44
N TYR A 396 -31.39 -31.95 0.45
CA TYR A 396 -30.76 -30.70 -0.01
C TYR A 396 -29.70 -30.18 0.97
N PRO A 397 -28.59 -29.55 0.52
CA PRO A 397 -27.55 -29.03 1.40
C PRO A 397 -28.04 -27.86 2.25
N SER A 398 -27.50 -27.72 3.46
CA SER A 398 -27.62 -26.50 4.25
C SER A 398 -26.32 -25.73 4.18
N PHE A 399 -26.38 -24.44 3.86
CA PHE A 399 -25.20 -23.59 3.76
C PHE A 399 -25.02 -22.75 5.02
N PRO A 400 -23.77 -22.44 5.43
CA PRO A 400 -23.50 -21.59 6.58
C PRO A 400 -23.71 -20.09 6.29
N MET A 401 -24.05 -19.73 5.04
CA MET A 401 -24.38 -18.38 4.62
C MET A 401 -25.56 -18.39 3.64
N LEU A 402 -26.26 -17.26 3.54
CA LEU A 402 -27.36 -17.08 2.60
C LEU A 402 -26.89 -17.09 1.15
N ILE A 403 -27.49 -17.95 0.34
CA ILE A 403 -27.30 -18.01 -1.11
C ILE A 403 -28.60 -17.62 -1.80
N THR A 404 -28.52 -16.73 -2.79
CA THR A 404 -29.64 -16.26 -3.60
C THR A 404 -29.35 -16.43 -5.08
N SER A 405 -30.38 -16.33 -5.90
CA SER A 405 -30.29 -16.33 -7.36
C SER A 405 -29.30 -15.29 -7.91
N GLU A 406 -29.17 -14.14 -7.23
CA GLU A 406 -28.21 -13.09 -7.59
C GLU A 406 -26.76 -13.41 -7.20
N SER A 407 -26.54 -14.18 -6.12
CA SER A 407 -25.21 -14.42 -5.54
C SER A 407 -24.59 -15.77 -5.93
N VAL A 408 -25.39 -16.76 -6.31
CA VAL A 408 -24.93 -18.15 -6.55
C VAL A 408 -23.78 -18.24 -7.56
N GLY A 409 -23.82 -17.45 -8.64
CA GLY A 409 -22.79 -17.48 -9.67
C GLY A 409 -21.41 -17.03 -9.17
N ASP A 410 -21.36 -16.00 -8.34
CA ASP A 410 -20.11 -15.50 -7.75
C ASP A 410 -19.60 -16.44 -6.66
N LEU A 411 -20.48 -16.97 -5.82
CA LEU A 411 -20.14 -17.94 -4.78
C LEU A 411 -19.55 -19.24 -5.36
N VAL A 412 -20.08 -19.72 -6.49
CA VAL A 412 -19.55 -20.88 -7.22
C VAL A 412 -18.16 -20.59 -7.77
N LYS A 413 -17.93 -19.42 -8.38
CA LYS A 413 -16.58 -19.04 -8.85
C LYS A 413 -15.58 -19.00 -7.70
N ASP A 414 -16.00 -18.49 -6.55
CA ASP A 414 -15.17 -18.45 -5.36
C ASP A 414 -14.86 -19.84 -4.80
N ALA A 415 -15.83 -20.77 -4.83
CA ALA A 415 -15.58 -22.18 -4.52
C ALA A 415 -14.58 -22.82 -5.50
N LEU A 416 -14.66 -22.52 -6.81
CA LEU A 416 -13.69 -23.02 -7.80
C LEU A 416 -12.28 -22.48 -7.57
N LYS A 417 -12.13 -21.19 -7.24
CA LYS A 417 -10.83 -20.59 -6.86
C LYS A 417 -10.27 -21.19 -5.57
N TRP A 418 -11.16 -21.51 -4.62
CA TRP A 418 -10.81 -22.16 -3.37
C TRP A 418 -10.26 -23.57 -3.63
N ILE A 419 -10.96 -24.38 -4.43
CA ILE A 419 -10.52 -25.74 -4.84
C ILE A 419 -9.15 -25.68 -5.53
N LYS A 420 -8.92 -24.70 -6.42
CA LYS A 420 -7.63 -24.51 -7.09
C LYS A 420 -6.48 -24.24 -6.10
N GLY A 421 -6.77 -23.68 -4.93
CA GLY A 421 -5.78 -23.28 -3.92
C GLY A 421 -5.16 -21.90 -4.16
N SER A 422 -5.66 -21.10 -5.12
CA SER A 422 -5.15 -19.75 -5.36
C SER A 422 -5.61 -18.73 -4.31
N ILE A 423 -6.88 -18.82 -3.88
CA ILE A 423 -7.47 -17.93 -2.88
C ILE A 423 -8.48 -18.73 -2.07
N LYS A 424 -8.22 -18.90 -0.77
CA LYS A 424 -9.17 -19.56 0.16
C LYS A 424 -10.15 -18.53 0.74
N THR A 425 -11.18 -18.14 -0.03
CA THR A 425 -12.20 -17.18 0.45
C THR A 425 -13.19 -17.82 1.42
N LYS A 426 -13.76 -17.04 2.36
CA LYS A 426 -14.82 -17.51 3.28
C LYS A 426 -16.08 -17.93 2.51
N GLN A 427 -16.40 -17.23 1.43
CA GLN A 427 -17.53 -17.54 0.55
C GLN A 427 -17.35 -18.88 -0.16
N GLY A 428 -16.16 -19.14 -0.73
CA GLY A 428 -15.86 -20.43 -1.34
C GLY A 428 -15.90 -21.57 -0.32
N ALA A 429 -15.35 -21.35 0.89
CA ALA A 429 -15.41 -22.33 1.96
C ALA A 429 -16.86 -22.67 2.37
N ALA A 430 -17.74 -21.68 2.46
CA ALA A 430 -19.15 -21.87 2.82
C ALA A 430 -19.90 -22.77 1.83
N VAL A 431 -19.68 -22.59 0.52
CA VAL A 431 -20.28 -23.45 -0.51
C VAL A 431 -19.74 -24.88 -0.42
N LEU A 432 -18.43 -25.04 -0.24
CA LEU A 432 -17.78 -26.36 -0.13
C LEU A 432 -18.21 -27.12 1.13
N ASP A 433 -18.38 -26.40 2.25
CA ASP A 433 -18.86 -26.95 3.52
C ASP A 433 -20.32 -27.43 3.42
N GLY A 434 -21.21 -26.61 2.83
CA GLY A 434 -22.61 -27.01 2.60
C GLY A 434 -22.75 -28.23 1.70
N LEU A 435 -21.83 -28.39 0.74
CA LEU A 435 -21.72 -29.58 -0.12
C LEU A 435 -20.92 -30.74 0.53
N GLN A 436 -20.53 -30.61 1.80
CA GLN A 436 -19.78 -31.62 2.56
C GLN A 436 -18.47 -32.05 1.90
N LEU A 437 -17.82 -31.13 1.17
CA LEU A 437 -16.57 -31.37 0.45
C LEU A 437 -15.32 -31.10 1.31
N LEU A 438 -15.49 -30.55 2.52
CA LEU A 438 -14.41 -30.20 3.43
C LEU A 438 -14.33 -31.13 4.65
N ASP A 439 -13.11 -31.29 5.17
CA ASP A 439 -12.81 -31.92 6.46
C ASP A 439 -11.82 -31.02 7.21
N GLY A 440 -12.34 -30.07 7.99
CA GLY A 440 -11.53 -28.95 8.47
C GLY A 440 -11.16 -28.02 7.31
N GLU A 441 -9.86 -27.83 7.06
CA GLU A 441 -9.36 -27.00 5.95
C GLU A 441 -8.97 -27.80 4.69
N ASP A 442 -9.14 -29.12 4.73
CA ASP A 442 -8.77 -30.03 3.65
C ASP A 442 -9.96 -30.33 2.74
N LEU A 443 -9.75 -30.29 1.43
CA LEU A 443 -10.75 -30.75 0.45
C LEU A 443 -10.77 -32.28 0.44
N LYS A 444 -11.88 -32.90 0.89
CA LYS A 444 -12.08 -34.35 0.91
C LYS A 444 -13.41 -34.73 0.25
N PRO A 445 -13.48 -34.74 -1.10
CA PRO A 445 -14.71 -35.05 -1.83
C PRO A 445 -15.27 -36.44 -1.49
N GLY A 446 -14.40 -37.39 -1.13
CA GLY A 446 -14.79 -38.74 -0.74
C GLY A 446 -15.68 -38.84 0.51
N LYS A 447 -15.84 -37.77 1.31
CA LYS A 447 -16.81 -37.72 2.42
C LYS A 447 -18.19 -37.24 1.99
N SER A 448 -18.27 -36.36 0.99
CA SER A 448 -19.51 -35.75 0.48
C SER A 448 -20.49 -36.79 -0.06
N VAL A 449 -21.74 -36.71 0.40
CA VAL A 449 -22.83 -37.55 -0.12
C VAL A 449 -23.11 -37.29 -1.61
N TYR A 450 -22.97 -36.03 -2.06
CA TYR A 450 -23.18 -35.64 -3.45
C TYR A 450 -22.10 -36.20 -4.36
N ALA A 451 -20.83 -36.09 -3.96
CA ALA A 451 -19.70 -36.63 -4.71
C ALA A 451 -19.77 -38.16 -4.81
N LYS A 452 -20.10 -38.85 -3.71
CA LYS A 452 -20.28 -40.31 -3.69
C LYS A 452 -21.35 -40.76 -4.66
N TYR A 453 -22.48 -40.07 -4.73
CA TYR A 453 -23.55 -40.41 -5.66
C TYR A 453 -23.09 -40.33 -7.13
N ILE A 454 -22.41 -39.24 -7.51
CA ILE A 454 -21.85 -39.07 -8.86
C ILE A 454 -20.84 -40.19 -9.18
N LEU A 455 -19.95 -40.52 -8.24
CA LEU A 455 -18.99 -41.61 -8.41
C LEU A 455 -19.66 -42.98 -8.55
N GLN A 456 -20.74 -43.26 -7.80
CA GLN A 456 -21.52 -44.48 -7.94
C GLN A 456 -22.18 -44.58 -9.32
N LEU A 457 -22.70 -43.48 -9.87
CA LEU A 457 -23.26 -43.46 -11.23
C LEU A 457 -22.17 -43.77 -12.27
N LEU A 458 -20.99 -43.17 -12.14
CA LEU A 458 -19.85 -43.43 -13.03
C LEU A 458 -19.30 -44.86 -12.87
N GLN A 459 -19.35 -45.43 -11.67
CA GLN A 459 -18.94 -46.82 -11.42
C GLN A 459 -19.85 -47.82 -12.15
N LYS A 460 -21.16 -47.57 -12.19
CA LYS A 460 -22.16 -48.43 -12.88
C LYS A 460 -21.98 -48.50 -14.40
N LYS A 461 -21.30 -47.53 -15.02
CA LYS A 461 -21.07 -47.49 -16.48
C LYS A 461 -20.04 -48.53 -16.99
N GLY A 462 -19.19 -49.09 -16.13
CA GLY A 462 -18.10 -49.97 -16.57
C GLY A 462 -16.89 -49.20 -17.13
N GLU A 463 -15.81 -49.93 -17.46
CA GLU A 463 -14.56 -49.32 -17.93
C GLU A 463 -14.69 -48.75 -19.35
N GLY A 464 -14.04 -47.60 -19.60
CA GLY A 464 -14.07 -46.90 -20.89
C GLY A 464 -15.38 -46.18 -21.23
N GLN A 465 -16.41 -46.29 -20.40
CA GLN A 465 -17.68 -45.58 -20.58
C GLN A 465 -17.70 -44.24 -19.84
N VAL A 466 -18.49 -43.31 -20.38
CA VAL A 466 -18.66 -41.94 -19.86
C VAL A 466 -20.07 -41.75 -19.28
N LEU A 467 -20.20 -40.84 -18.32
CA LEU A 467 -21.49 -40.42 -17.77
C LEU A 467 -21.87 -39.06 -18.37
N ASN A 468 -22.90 -39.04 -19.21
CA ASN A 468 -23.28 -37.84 -19.96
C ASN A 468 -24.05 -36.83 -19.09
N HIS A 469 -24.08 -35.56 -19.52
CA HIS A 469 -24.78 -34.48 -18.84
C HIS A 469 -26.25 -34.82 -18.51
N GLY A 470 -27.03 -35.23 -19.52
CA GLY A 470 -28.44 -35.63 -19.34
C GLY A 470 -28.65 -36.89 -18.49
N GLU A 471 -27.58 -37.55 -18.06
CA GLU A 471 -27.66 -38.65 -17.11
C GLU A 471 -27.62 -38.17 -15.66
N LEU A 472 -26.95 -37.04 -15.40
CA LEU A 472 -26.89 -36.36 -14.11
C LEU A 472 -28.11 -35.47 -13.88
N PHE A 473 -28.59 -34.81 -14.93
CA PHE A 473 -29.62 -33.78 -14.84
C PHE A 473 -30.98 -34.22 -15.41
N THR A 474 -32.04 -33.61 -14.88
CA THR A 474 -33.40 -33.68 -15.39
C THR A 474 -34.01 -32.29 -15.38
N VAL A 475 -34.93 -32.04 -16.31
CA VAL A 475 -35.67 -30.78 -16.35
C VAL A 475 -36.97 -30.94 -15.57
N VAL A 476 -37.13 -30.17 -14.51
CA VAL A 476 -38.36 -30.06 -13.71
C VAL A 476 -38.93 -28.68 -13.96
N GLN A 477 -40.11 -28.64 -14.59
CA GLN A 477 -40.83 -27.39 -14.87
C GLN A 477 -39.95 -26.33 -15.58
N GLY A 478 -39.18 -26.73 -16.58
CA GLY A 478 -38.33 -25.83 -17.37
C GLY A 478 -37.00 -25.44 -16.73
N ILE A 479 -36.72 -25.86 -15.49
CA ILE A 479 -35.43 -25.66 -14.82
C ILE A 479 -34.69 -26.99 -14.75
N GLU A 480 -33.38 -26.95 -14.97
CA GLU A 480 -32.53 -28.13 -14.86
C GLU A 480 -32.06 -28.33 -13.42
N TYR A 481 -32.16 -29.57 -12.94
CA TYR A 481 -31.70 -29.98 -11.61
C TYR A 481 -31.05 -31.37 -11.67
N ASP A 482 -30.18 -31.67 -10.71
CA ASP A 482 -29.69 -33.04 -10.56
C ASP A 482 -30.84 -34.00 -10.20
N LYS A 483 -30.75 -35.25 -10.68
CA LYS A 483 -31.84 -36.24 -10.56
C LYS A 483 -32.13 -36.73 -9.14
N LYS A 484 -31.20 -36.60 -8.19
CA LYS A 484 -31.31 -37.21 -6.86
C LYS A 484 -31.55 -36.18 -5.76
N PHE A 485 -30.81 -35.08 -5.76
CA PHE A 485 -30.85 -34.07 -4.69
C PHE A 485 -31.59 -32.80 -5.10
N ARG A 486 -31.94 -32.66 -6.39
CA ARG A 486 -32.52 -31.46 -7.02
C ARG A 486 -31.64 -30.21 -6.82
N LEU A 487 -30.33 -30.40 -6.83
CA LEU A 487 -29.33 -29.35 -6.87
C LEU A 487 -29.32 -28.66 -8.23
N GLU A 488 -29.12 -27.35 -8.19
CA GLU A 488 -28.82 -26.53 -9.35
C GLU A 488 -27.50 -26.98 -10.01
N PRO A 489 -27.38 -26.88 -11.35
CA PRO A 489 -26.16 -27.24 -12.07
C PRO A 489 -24.90 -26.56 -11.53
N GLU A 490 -25.05 -25.32 -11.06
CA GLU A 490 -24.04 -24.53 -10.37
C GLU A 490 -23.36 -25.30 -9.21
N PHE A 491 -24.12 -25.95 -8.34
CA PHE A 491 -23.56 -26.69 -7.20
C PHE A 491 -22.99 -28.04 -7.62
N VAL A 492 -23.64 -28.72 -8.56
CA VAL A 492 -23.12 -29.97 -9.13
C VAL A 492 -21.74 -29.72 -9.74
N LEU A 493 -21.52 -28.59 -10.42
CA LEU A 493 -20.21 -28.21 -10.96
C LEU A 493 -19.13 -28.06 -9.90
N VAL A 494 -19.46 -27.51 -8.72
CA VAL A 494 -18.51 -27.43 -7.59
C VAL A 494 -18.12 -28.84 -7.13
N VAL A 495 -19.09 -29.75 -7.00
CA VAL A 495 -18.83 -31.16 -6.66
C VAL A 495 -17.94 -31.82 -7.73
N LEU A 496 -18.25 -31.61 -9.01
CA LEU A 496 -17.45 -32.14 -10.11
C LEU A 496 -16.03 -31.56 -10.11
N ALA A 497 -15.86 -30.26 -9.89
CA ALA A 497 -14.55 -29.63 -9.80
C ALA A 497 -13.71 -30.19 -8.64
N ALA A 498 -14.34 -30.46 -7.50
CA ALA A 498 -13.69 -31.08 -6.36
C ALA A 498 -13.23 -32.53 -6.67
N LEU A 499 -14.06 -33.30 -7.39
CA LEU A 499 -13.70 -34.62 -7.89
C LEU A 499 -12.58 -34.57 -8.95
N VAL A 500 -12.56 -33.56 -9.82
CA VAL A 500 -11.47 -33.33 -10.79
C VAL A 500 -10.17 -33.00 -10.05
N TYR A 501 -10.22 -32.13 -9.04
CA TYR A 501 -9.06 -31.79 -8.20
C TYR A 501 -8.46 -33.04 -7.54
N ASN A 502 -9.31 -33.89 -6.96
CA ASN A 502 -8.89 -35.14 -6.35
C ASN A 502 -8.44 -36.21 -7.37
N GLY A 503 -8.64 -35.95 -8.66
CA GLY A 503 -8.28 -36.84 -9.76
C GLY A 503 -9.17 -38.08 -9.83
N ASP A 504 -10.43 -37.98 -9.39
CA ASP A 504 -11.41 -39.05 -9.45
C ASP A 504 -12.15 -39.11 -10.80
N ILE A 505 -12.24 -37.97 -11.49
CA ILE A 505 -12.91 -37.82 -12.79
C ILE A 505 -12.16 -36.88 -13.73
N ILE A 506 -12.47 -36.97 -15.02
CA ILE A 506 -12.14 -35.95 -16.03
C ILE A 506 -13.44 -35.34 -16.54
N LEU A 507 -13.50 -34.01 -16.62
CA LEU A 507 -14.67 -33.26 -17.08
C LEU A 507 -14.47 -32.83 -18.54
N SER A 508 -15.35 -33.25 -19.45
CA SER A 508 -15.24 -32.93 -20.88
C SER A 508 -16.21 -31.83 -21.29
N PHE A 509 -15.67 -30.82 -22.00
CA PHE A 509 -16.41 -29.72 -22.62
C PHE A 509 -16.31 -29.80 -24.15
N PRO A 510 -17.10 -29.01 -24.90
CA PRO A 510 -16.88 -28.85 -26.35
C PRO A 510 -15.44 -28.39 -26.66
N GLY A 511 -14.64 -29.28 -27.28
CA GLY A 511 -13.28 -28.97 -27.74
C GLY A 511 -12.18 -29.01 -26.68
N ARG A 512 -12.48 -29.33 -25.41
CA ARG A 512 -11.46 -29.41 -24.34
C ARG A 512 -11.83 -30.42 -23.24
N LYS A 513 -10.84 -30.86 -22.48
CA LYS A 513 -11.00 -31.74 -21.32
C LYS A 513 -10.24 -31.16 -20.13
N VAL A 514 -10.91 -31.13 -18.98
CA VAL A 514 -10.35 -30.64 -17.72
C VAL A 514 -10.07 -31.82 -16.81
N ASN A 515 -8.83 -31.92 -16.34
CA ASN A 515 -8.38 -32.91 -15.37
C ASN A 515 -7.65 -32.21 -14.20
N ALA A 516 -7.11 -32.97 -13.24
CA ALA A 516 -6.40 -32.43 -12.08
C ALA A 516 -5.22 -31.48 -12.43
N SER A 517 -4.61 -31.62 -13.61
CA SER A 517 -3.51 -30.78 -14.08
C SER A 517 -3.96 -29.51 -14.80
N THR A 518 -5.18 -29.49 -15.35
CA THR A 518 -5.76 -28.34 -16.09
C THR A 518 -6.92 -27.67 -15.37
N LEU A 519 -7.06 -27.92 -14.06
CA LEU A 519 -8.15 -27.41 -13.23
C LEU A 519 -8.32 -25.87 -13.29
N ASP A 520 -7.23 -25.15 -13.54
CA ASP A 520 -7.23 -23.69 -13.71
C ASP A 520 -8.20 -23.21 -14.80
N GLU A 521 -8.46 -24.04 -15.83
CA GLU A 521 -9.42 -23.73 -16.89
C GLU A 521 -10.83 -23.47 -16.34
N LEU A 522 -11.26 -24.18 -15.29
CA LEU A 522 -12.60 -23.98 -14.72
C LEU A 522 -12.78 -22.57 -14.15
N THR A 523 -11.72 -21.98 -13.60
CA THR A 523 -11.78 -20.63 -13.02
C THR A 523 -11.83 -19.52 -14.08
N LYS A 524 -11.48 -19.84 -15.33
CA LYS A 524 -11.46 -18.91 -16.47
C LYS A 524 -12.75 -18.91 -17.28
N MET A 525 -13.59 -19.94 -17.12
CA MET A 525 -14.84 -20.10 -17.87
C MET A 525 -15.98 -19.30 -17.22
N SER A 526 -16.97 -18.90 -18.04
CA SER A 526 -18.21 -18.33 -17.51
C SER A 526 -19.07 -19.43 -16.87
N ILE A 527 -19.97 -19.08 -15.94
CA ILE A 527 -20.88 -20.06 -15.32
C ILE A 527 -21.74 -20.76 -16.38
N ASN A 528 -22.16 -20.06 -17.44
CA ASN A 528 -22.93 -20.65 -18.52
C ASN A 528 -22.11 -21.68 -19.33
N ASP A 529 -20.83 -21.39 -19.59
CA ASP A 529 -19.95 -22.35 -20.27
C ASP A 529 -19.67 -23.59 -19.39
N LEU A 530 -19.53 -23.37 -18.08
CA LEU A 530 -19.34 -24.45 -17.12
C LEU A 530 -20.54 -25.38 -17.05
N LYS A 531 -21.77 -24.84 -17.08
CA LYS A 531 -23.00 -25.65 -17.15
C LYS A 531 -23.06 -26.50 -18.43
N GLY A 532 -22.44 -26.05 -19.52
CA GLY A 532 -22.42 -26.75 -20.80
C GLY A 532 -21.44 -27.92 -20.94
N PHE A 533 -21.01 -28.59 -19.87
CA PHE A 533 -20.15 -29.77 -19.99
C PHE A 533 -20.88 -30.93 -20.67
N LYS A 534 -20.16 -31.77 -21.41
CA LYS A 534 -20.74 -32.88 -22.19
C LYS A 534 -20.92 -34.15 -21.36
N HIS A 535 -19.85 -34.57 -20.69
CA HIS A 535 -19.80 -35.80 -19.90
C HIS A 535 -18.64 -35.76 -18.91
N ILE A 536 -18.69 -36.67 -17.93
CA ILE A 536 -17.56 -37.02 -17.07
C ILE A 536 -17.07 -38.43 -17.41
N GLU A 537 -15.77 -38.64 -17.31
CA GLU A 537 -15.15 -39.93 -17.60
C GLU A 537 -14.14 -40.33 -16.51
N ARG A 538 -13.77 -41.61 -16.47
CA ARG A 538 -12.76 -42.09 -15.52
C ARG A 538 -11.36 -41.60 -15.94
N PRO A 539 -10.52 -41.17 -14.97
CA PRO A 539 -9.12 -40.88 -15.21
C PRO A 539 -8.36 -42.13 -15.65
N LYS A 540 -7.22 -41.93 -16.32
CA LYS A 540 -6.31 -43.01 -16.69
C LYS A 540 -5.76 -43.71 -15.44
N GLU A 541 -5.44 -45.00 -15.56
CA GLU A 541 -4.71 -45.73 -14.52
C GLU A 541 -3.31 -45.13 -14.32
N LEU A 542 -2.78 -45.27 -13.11
CA LEU A 542 -1.42 -44.81 -12.80
C LEU A 542 -0.42 -45.58 -13.67
N PRO A 543 0.52 -44.90 -14.37
CA PRO A 543 1.58 -45.55 -15.12
C PRO A 543 2.66 -46.07 -14.15
N LEU A 544 2.34 -47.14 -13.41
CA LEU A 544 3.15 -47.67 -12.31
C LEU A 544 4.57 -48.07 -12.74
N SER A 545 4.76 -48.47 -14.00
CA SER A 545 6.09 -48.79 -14.54
C SER A 545 6.98 -47.56 -14.67
N ALA A 546 6.44 -46.46 -15.21
CA ALA A 546 7.19 -45.22 -15.39
C ALA A 546 7.45 -44.52 -14.04
N LEU A 547 6.46 -44.54 -13.13
CA LEU A 547 6.62 -44.00 -11.78
C LEU A 547 7.64 -44.80 -10.95
N ALA A 548 7.67 -46.12 -11.09
CA ALA A 548 8.71 -46.93 -10.45
C ALA A 548 10.11 -46.59 -10.96
N GLU A 549 10.27 -46.34 -12.27
CA GLU A 549 11.55 -45.91 -12.83
C GLU A 549 11.94 -44.50 -12.36
N LEU A 550 10.98 -43.58 -12.22
CA LEU A 550 11.24 -42.25 -11.67
C LEU A 550 11.71 -42.33 -10.21
N PHE A 551 11.04 -43.14 -9.38
CA PHE A 551 11.46 -43.33 -8.00
C PHE A 551 12.87 -43.92 -7.93
N ASN A 552 13.17 -44.92 -8.75
CA ASN A 552 14.52 -45.48 -8.86
C ASN A 552 15.55 -44.41 -9.29
N PHE A 553 15.22 -43.59 -10.29
CA PHE A 553 16.06 -42.49 -10.76
C PHE A 553 16.36 -41.46 -9.66
N LEU A 554 15.37 -41.14 -8.82
CA LEU A 554 15.52 -40.23 -7.68
C LEU A 554 16.21 -40.88 -6.47
N GLY A 555 16.50 -42.19 -6.51
CA GLY A 555 17.05 -42.93 -5.37
C GLY A 555 16.04 -43.21 -4.26
N LEU A 556 14.74 -43.25 -4.60
CA LEU A 556 13.64 -43.57 -3.71
C LEU A 556 13.17 -45.03 -3.92
N PRO A 557 12.68 -45.73 -2.88
CA PRO A 557 12.20 -47.10 -3.01
C PRO A 557 10.97 -47.18 -3.95
N PRO A 558 11.01 -47.94 -5.07
CA PRO A 558 9.88 -48.05 -5.99
C PRO A 558 8.62 -48.67 -5.37
N GLY A 559 8.75 -49.32 -4.21
CA GLY A 559 7.63 -49.86 -3.44
C GLY A 559 6.70 -48.78 -2.86
N GLU A 560 7.21 -47.58 -2.58
CA GLU A 560 6.42 -46.50 -1.96
C GLU A 560 5.22 -46.06 -2.81
N ILE A 561 5.37 -46.07 -4.13
CA ILE A 561 4.30 -45.69 -5.06
C ILE A 561 3.37 -46.87 -5.43
N ARG A 562 3.81 -48.11 -5.19
CA ARG A 562 3.08 -49.35 -5.57
C ARG A 562 2.09 -49.84 -4.51
N ILE A 563 2.30 -49.49 -3.24
CA ILE A 563 1.44 -49.95 -2.13
C ILE A 563 0.07 -49.24 -2.21
N GLY A 564 -1.00 -50.02 -2.13
CA GLY A 564 -2.37 -49.61 -2.49
C GLY A 564 -3.11 -48.68 -1.52
N ASP A 565 -2.48 -48.18 -0.46
CA ASP A 565 -3.12 -47.28 0.51
C ASP A 565 -2.91 -45.80 0.10
N PRO A 566 -3.99 -45.00 -0.06
CA PRO A 566 -3.94 -43.57 -0.39
C PRO A 566 -2.95 -42.76 0.46
N LYS A 567 -2.83 -43.04 1.77
CA LYS A 567 -1.93 -42.29 2.67
C LYS A 567 -0.45 -42.54 2.37
N THR A 568 -0.10 -43.75 1.96
CA THR A 568 1.28 -44.09 1.61
C THR A 568 1.71 -43.39 0.32
N ARG A 569 0.78 -43.19 -0.61
CA ARG A 569 1.02 -42.50 -1.88
C ARG A 569 1.22 -40.99 -1.72
N GLU A 570 0.45 -40.34 -0.85
CA GLU A 570 0.66 -38.92 -0.54
C GLU A 570 2.08 -38.67 0.00
N LYS A 571 2.49 -39.48 0.99
CA LYS A 571 3.85 -39.42 1.55
C LYS A 571 4.94 -39.73 0.51
N ALA A 572 4.71 -40.68 -0.39
CA ALA A 572 5.63 -41.00 -1.48
C ALA A 572 5.83 -39.79 -2.42
N ILE A 573 4.77 -39.02 -2.69
CA ILE A 573 4.82 -37.82 -3.53
C ILE A 573 5.58 -36.70 -2.82
N GLU A 574 5.37 -36.50 -1.52
CA GLU A 574 6.14 -35.54 -0.73
C GLU A 574 7.64 -35.85 -0.78
N ASN A 575 8.02 -37.11 -0.57
CA ASN A 575 9.40 -37.57 -0.69
C ASN A 575 9.98 -37.33 -2.10
N MET A 576 9.18 -37.63 -3.14
CA MET A 576 9.54 -37.40 -4.54
C MET A 576 9.82 -35.91 -4.80
N GLN A 577 8.91 -35.03 -4.40
CA GLN A 577 9.03 -33.58 -4.59
C GLN A 577 10.24 -33.02 -3.84
N LYS A 578 10.48 -33.47 -2.60
CA LYS A 578 11.67 -33.10 -1.84
C LYS A 578 12.95 -33.49 -2.59
N LYS A 579 13.02 -34.72 -3.08
CA LYS A 579 14.21 -35.23 -3.78
C LYS A 579 14.45 -34.53 -5.12
N ILE A 580 13.39 -34.14 -5.83
CA ILE A 580 13.47 -33.29 -7.03
C ILE A 580 14.07 -31.92 -6.68
N GLY A 581 13.61 -31.28 -5.60
CA GLY A 581 14.13 -29.99 -5.16
C GLY A 581 15.61 -30.04 -4.74
N ASP A 582 16.00 -31.08 -4.00
CA ASP A 582 17.40 -31.32 -3.62
C ASP A 582 18.29 -31.47 -4.88
N LEU A 583 17.86 -32.27 -5.86
CA LEU A 583 18.59 -32.48 -7.11
C LEU A 583 18.65 -31.21 -7.98
N LEU A 584 17.58 -30.41 -8.06
CA LEU A 584 17.59 -29.14 -8.78
C LEU A 584 18.66 -28.19 -8.22
N THR A 585 18.79 -28.13 -6.89
CA THR A 585 19.81 -27.33 -6.23
C THR A 585 21.21 -27.83 -6.60
N THR A 586 21.45 -29.13 -6.51
CA THR A 586 22.72 -29.76 -6.90
C THR A 586 23.07 -29.50 -8.37
N VAL A 587 22.10 -29.58 -9.29
CA VAL A 587 22.31 -29.29 -10.70
C VAL A 587 22.78 -27.85 -10.87
N VAL A 588 22.10 -26.88 -10.26
CA VAL A 588 22.48 -25.45 -10.35
C VAL A 588 23.88 -25.21 -9.80
N ASP A 589 24.22 -25.77 -8.64
CA ASP A 589 25.56 -25.65 -8.04
C ASP A 589 26.63 -26.23 -8.97
N THR A 590 26.35 -27.39 -9.57
CA THR A 590 27.23 -28.05 -10.56
C THR A 590 27.43 -27.18 -11.80
N GLN A 591 26.37 -26.54 -12.29
CA GLN A 591 26.45 -25.61 -13.42
C GLN A 591 27.35 -24.40 -13.09
N GLN A 592 27.29 -23.89 -11.86
CA GLN A 592 28.16 -22.78 -11.42
C GLN A 592 29.63 -23.19 -11.36
N ILE A 593 29.93 -24.41 -10.88
CA ILE A 593 31.31 -24.95 -10.88
C ILE A 593 31.88 -24.98 -12.31
N LEU A 594 31.11 -25.45 -13.29
CA LEU A 594 31.53 -25.50 -14.70
C LEU A 594 31.75 -24.12 -15.33
N GLN A 595 31.00 -23.10 -14.91
CA GLN A 595 31.15 -21.71 -15.37
C GLN A 595 32.35 -21.00 -14.73
N GLY A 596 32.84 -21.51 -13.59
CA GLY A 596 34.00 -20.98 -12.90
C GLY A 596 35.33 -21.32 -13.57
N ASN A 597 36.43 -20.87 -12.95
CA ASN A 597 37.76 -21.26 -13.40
C ASN A 597 38.08 -22.70 -12.97
N VAL A 598 37.96 -23.64 -13.92
CA VAL A 598 38.26 -25.06 -13.72
C VAL A 598 39.71 -25.37 -14.14
N GLY A 599 40.67 -24.64 -13.57
CA GLY A 599 42.09 -24.78 -13.92
C GLY A 599 43.06 -24.41 -12.81
N VAL A 600 44.27 -24.97 -12.88
CA VAL A 600 45.39 -24.73 -11.96
C VAL A 600 46.62 -24.33 -12.78
N TRP A 601 47.34 -23.27 -12.42
CA TRP A 601 48.55 -22.81 -13.13
C TRP A 601 48.41 -22.69 -14.66
N ASN A 602 47.30 -22.11 -15.13
CA ASN A 602 46.93 -21.96 -16.56
C ASN A 602 46.71 -23.29 -17.32
N VAL A 603 46.48 -24.38 -16.60
CA VAL A 603 46.09 -25.67 -17.15
C VAL A 603 44.62 -25.92 -16.82
N GLU A 604 43.79 -25.94 -17.86
CA GLU A 604 42.36 -26.26 -17.74
C GLU A 604 42.19 -27.77 -17.58
N LEU A 605 41.48 -28.19 -16.53
CA LEU A 605 41.22 -29.61 -16.26
C LEU A 605 40.09 -30.16 -17.14
N LEU A 606 39.17 -29.29 -17.55
CA LEU A 606 38.10 -29.60 -18.50
C LEU A 606 38.26 -28.65 -19.68
N ASN A 607 38.29 -29.19 -20.90
CA ASN A 607 38.33 -28.35 -22.08
C ASN A 607 36.96 -27.74 -22.39
N GLU A 608 36.93 -26.66 -23.18
CA GLU A 608 35.68 -25.95 -23.49
C GLU A 608 34.61 -26.84 -24.16
N LYS A 609 35.00 -27.81 -24.98
CA LYS A 609 34.03 -28.75 -25.60
C LYS A 609 33.39 -29.67 -24.56
N GLU A 610 34.17 -30.17 -23.60
CA GLU A 610 33.68 -30.99 -22.49
C GLU A 610 32.73 -30.17 -21.61
N LYS A 611 33.08 -28.92 -21.27
CA LYS A 611 32.21 -28.02 -20.50
C LYS A 611 30.90 -27.75 -21.21
N GLU A 612 30.92 -27.48 -22.52
CA GLU A 612 29.71 -27.25 -23.32
C GLU A 612 28.80 -28.49 -23.34
N ILE A 613 29.36 -29.69 -23.54
CA ILE A 613 28.60 -30.95 -23.53
C ILE A 613 27.98 -31.19 -22.16
N MET A 614 28.78 -31.07 -21.10
CA MET A 614 28.32 -31.24 -19.72
C MET A 614 27.22 -30.22 -19.38
N GLN A 615 27.37 -28.97 -19.80
CA GLN A 615 26.36 -27.95 -19.53
C GLN A 615 25.04 -28.18 -20.24
N LYS A 616 25.10 -28.66 -21.48
CA LYS A 616 23.90 -29.02 -22.23
C LYS A 616 23.13 -30.13 -21.52
N GLN A 617 23.83 -31.19 -21.08
CA GLN A 617 23.22 -32.32 -20.40
C GLN A 617 22.66 -31.95 -19.01
N LEU A 618 23.35 -31.09 -18.25
CA LEU A 618 22.82 -30.55 -16.98
C LEU A 618 21.57 -29.68 -17.20
N SER A 619 21.54 -28.91 -18.29
CA SER A 619 20.36 -28.10 -18.66
C SER A 619 19.16 -28.96 -19.05
N GLU A 620 19.39 -30.04 -19.80
CA GLU A 620 18.35 -31.03 -20.13
C GLU A 620 17.80 -31.71 -18.86
N LEU A 621 18.68 -32.11 -17.94
CA LEU A 621 18.29 -32.67 -16.64
C LEU A 621 17.49 -31.67 -15.80
N LYS A 622 17.92 -30.40 -15.76
CA LYS A 622 17.21 -29.33 -15.04
C LYS A 622 15.79 -29.16 -15.57
N GLN A 623 15.62 -29.01 -16.88
CA GLN A 623 14.29 -28.87 -17.50
C GLN A 623 13.39 -30.08 -17.23
N PHE A 624 13.96 -31.28 -17.24
CA PHE A 624 13.24 -32.48 -16.86
C PHE A 624 12.77 -32.42 -15.41
N LEU A 625 13.65 -32.10 -14.45
CA LEU A 625 13.29 -32.00 -13.03
C LEU A 625 12.24 -30.91 -12.76
N GLU A 626 12.37 -29.72 -13.34
CA GLU A 626 11.39 -28.62 -13.22
C GLU A 626 10.00 -29.06 -13.72
N SER A 627 9.96 -29.84 -14.80
CA SER A 627 8.69 -30.34 -15.34
C SER A 627 7.98 -31.38 -14.45
N LEU A 628 8.68 -31.93 -13.44
CA LEU A 628 8.12 -32.89 -12.49
C LEU A 628 7.45 -32.23 -11.29
N GLU A 629 7.69 -30.95 -11.04
CA GLU A 629 7.13 -30.21 -9.89
C GLU A 629 5.59 -30.14 -9.93
N ILE A 630 4.99 -30.22 -11.13
CA ILE A 630 3.53 -30.23 -11.29
C ILE A 630 2.88 -31.48 -10.68
N TYR A 631 3.59 -32.60 -10.55
CA TYR A 631 3.06 -33.87 -10.03
C TYR A 631 3.13 -33.96 -8.51
N ASN A 632 2.43 -33.05 -7.83
CA ASN A 632 2.47 -32.91 -6.38
C ASN A 632 1.22 -33.46 -5.65
N THR A 633 0.31 -34.13 -6.36
CA THR A 633 -0.84 -34.84 -5.77
C THR A 633 -1.08 -36.19 -6.46
N PRO A 634 -1.73 -37.16 -5.78
CA PRO A 634 -2.02 -38.47 -6.38
C PRO A 634 -2.84 -38.37 -7.68
N GLY A 635 -3.77 -37.41 -7.77
CA GLY A 635 -4.58 -37.17 -8.95
C GLY A 635 -3.77 -36.69 -10.15
N LYS A 636 -2.75 -35.85 -9.94
CA LYS A 636 -1.89 -35.35 -11.01
C LYS A 636 -0.96 -36.44 -11.56
N LEU A 637 -0.48 -37.37 -10.73
CA LEU A 637 0.34 -38.50 -11.18
C LEU A 637 -0.37 -39.43 -12.17
N ARG A 638 -1.69 -39.49 -12.19
CA ARG A 638 -2.45 -40.27 -13.19
C ARG A 638 -2.25 -39.75 -14.62
N ASN A 639 -1.81 -38.51 -14.76
CA ASN A 639 -1.50 -37.87 -16.04
C ASN A 639 0.02 -37.76 -16.28
N PHE A 640 0.83 -38.58 -15.60
CA PHE A 640 2.27 -38.60 -15.78
C PHE A 640 2.63 -38.92 -17.24
N ARG A 641 3.31 -37.97 -17.90
CA ARG A 641 3.54 -38.00 -19.35
C ARG A 641 4.82 -38.69 -19.80
N TYR A 642 5.74 -38.96 -18.88
CA TYR A 642 7.06 -39.50 -19.21
C TYR A 642 7.05 -41.03 -19.23
N THR A 643 7.77 -41.60 -20.16
CA THR A 643 8.02 -43.04 -20.24
C THR A 643 9.24 -43.43 -19.41
N SER A 644 9.41 -44.73 -19.12
CA SER A 644 10.63 -45.24 -18.49
C SER A 644 11.89 -44.93 -19.34
N GLU A 645 11.76 -44.85 -20.66
CA GLU A 645 12.86 -44.50 -21.56
C GLU A 645 13.24 -43.01 -21.41
N ASP A 646 12.26 -42.11 -21.34
CA ASP A 646 12.50 -40.68 -21.13
C ASP A 646 13.26 -40.42 -19.82
N ILE A 647 12.90 -41.15 -18.76
CA ILE A 647 13.57 -41.07 -17.44
C ILE A 647 15.00 -41.63 -17.54
N THR A 648 15.18 -42.76 -18.22
CA THR A 648 16.49 -43.42 -18.33
C THR A 648 17.50 -42.53 -19.08
N ARG A 649 17.05 -41.78 -20.10
CA ARG A 649 17.90 -40.83 -20.83
C ARG A 649 18.51 -39.74 -19.93
N GLN A 650 17.88 -39.43 -18.79
CA GLN A 650 18.37 -38.42 -17.85
C GLN A 650 19.50 -38.92 -16.94
N ARG A 651 19.79 -40.23 -16.90
CA ARG A 651 20.86 -40.80 -16.05
C ARG A 651 22.25 -40.24 -16.39
N GLY A 652 22.48 -39.85 -17.64
CA GLY A 652 23.74 -39.19 -18.05
C GLY A 652 23.99 -37.90 -17.27
N GLY A 653 22.95 -37.09 -17.05
CA GLY A 653 23.06 -35.86 -16.25
C GLY A 653 23.46 -36.12 -14.79
N LEU A 654 22.99 -37.22 -14.18
CA LEU A 654 23.40 -37.60 -12.82
C LEU A 654 24.87 -38.04 -12.74
N SER A 655 25.41 -38.69 -13.78
CA SER A 655 26.84 -39.04 -13.85
C SER A 655 27.73 -37.80 -13.87
N ILE A 656 27.33 -36.80 -14.68
CA ILE A 656 28.06 -35.53 -14.82
C ILE A 656 28.12 -34.77 -13.51
N ILE A 657 27.04 -34.76 -12.72
CA ILE A 657 27.05 -34.18 -11.37
C ILE A 657 28.19 -34.80 -10.55
N GLY A 658 28.27 -36.14 -10.51
CA GLY A 658 29.34 -36.83 -9.77
C GLY A 658 30.75 -36.52 -10.27
N GLU A 659 30.93 -36.42 -11.59
CA GLU A 659 32.22 -36.08 -12.21
C GLU A 659 32.64 -34.64 -11.88
N VAL A 660 31.76 -33.66 -12.08
CA VAL A 660 32.05 -32.24 -11.84
C VAL A 660 32.25 -31.95 -10.35
N GLU A 661 31.45 -32.56 -9.46
CA GLU A 661 31.67 -32.42 -8.01
C GLU A 661 33.05 -32.93 -7.57
N SER A 662 33.52 -34.02 -8.19
CA SER A 662 34.84 -34.60 -7.88
C SER A 662 35.97 -33.67 -8.34
N VAL A 663 35.87 -33.11 -9.55
CA VAL A 663 36.79 -32.09 -10.06
C VAL A 663 36.75 -30.82 -9.19
N GLY A 664 35.56 -30.37 -8.79
CA GLY A 664 35.39 -29.21 -7.91
C GLY A 664 36.04 -29.41 -6.54
N LYS A 665 35.91 -30.61 -5.93
CA LYS A 665 36.60 -30.97 -4.68
C LYS A 665 38.12 -30.97 -4.85
N LEU A 666 38.64 -31.53 -5.94
CA LEU A 666 40.09 -31.52 -6.24
C LEU A 666 40.61 -30.08 -6.30
N LEU A 667 39.95 -29.21 -7.07
CA LEU A 667 40.32 -27.80 -7.20
C LEU A 667 40.28 -27.04 -5.87
N LYS A 668 39.25 -27.27 -5.05
CA LYS A 668 39.10 -26.60 -3.75
C LYS A 668 40.30 -26.81 -2.83
N ASP A 669 40.93 -27.99 -2.89
CA ASP A 669 42.09 -28.30 -2.04
C ASP A 669 43.43 -27.93 -2.69
N VAL A 670 43.53 -28.05 -4.02
CA VAL A 670 44.77 -27.79 -4.77
C VAL A 670 45.00 -26.29 -4.99
N GLN A 671 43.95 -25.53 -5.35
CA GLN A 671 44.06 -24.14 -5.78
C GLN A 671 44.67 -23.20 -4.72
N PRO A 672 44.34 -23.30 -3.41
CA PRO A 672 44.94 -22.44 -2.40
C PRO A 672 46.46 -22.63 -2.27
N VAL A 673 46.93 -23.88 -2.31
CA VAL A 673 48.37 -24.20 -2.20
C VAL A 673 49.10 -23.85 -3.49
N ALA A 674 48.48 -24.11 -4.65
CA ALA A 674 49.01 -23.73 -5.95
C ALA A 674 49.16 -22.21 -6.12
N SER A 675 48.19 -21.42 -5.63
CA SER A 675 48.24 -19.95 -5.61
C SER A 675 49.37 -19.47 -4.71
N TYR A 676 49.50 -20.02 -3.50
CA TYR A 676 50.59 -19.71 -2.58
C TYR A 676 51.96 -19.94 -3.24
N ILE A 677 52.16 -21.08 -3.90
CA ILE A 677 53.42 -21.41 -4.58
C ILE A 677 53.71 -20.45 -5.74
N SER A 678 52.68 -19.97 -6.44
CA SER A 678 52.86 -19.00 -7.53
C SER A 678 53.27 -17.62 -7.00
N GLU A 679 52.69 -17.21 -5.88
CA GLU A 679 53.08 -15.97 -5.20
C GLU A 679 54.50 -16.09 -4.61
N ALA A 680 54.83 -17.24 -4.02
CA ALA A 680 56.18 -17.57 -3.55
C ALA A 680 57.24 -17.52 -4.67
N GLU A 681 56.91 -18.06 -5.85
CA GLU A 681 57.79 -17.99 -7.03
C GLU A 681 58.07 -16.55 -7.46
N ALA A 682 57.07 -15.67 -7.40
CA ALA A 682 57.21 -14.27 -7.78
C ALA A 682 58.10 -13.46 -6.82
N VAL A 683 58.23 -13.92 -5.57
CA VAL A 683 58.97 -13.24 -4.50
C VAL A 683 60.48 -13.52 -4.56
N LEU A 684 60.90 -14.64 -5.15
CA LEU A 684 62.31 -15.05 -5.24
C LEU A 684 62.99 -14.56 -6.53
N PRO A 685 64.30 -14.25 -6.50
CA PRO A 685 65.09 -13.94 -7.69
C PRO A 685 65.02 -15.05 -8.74
N LYS A 686 65.20 -14.67 -10.02
CA LYS A 686 65.14 -15.61 -11.15
C LYS A 686 66.17 -16.73 -11.06
N ASP A 687 67.34 -16.42 -10.51
CA ASP A 687 68.48 -17.36 -10.42
C ASP A 687 68.43 -18.25 -9.17
N ASN A 688 67.36 -18.17 -8.37
CA ASN A 688 67.22 -19.00 -7.17
C ASN A 688 67.04 -20.49 -7.51
N THR A 689 67.68 -21.35 -6.71
CA THR A 689 67.71 -22.80 -6.92
C THR A 689 66.35 -23.47 -6.74
N TRP A 690 65.54 -23.01 -5.78
CA TRP A 690 64.17 -23.51 -5.58
C TRP A 690 63.28 -23.14 -6.77
N ARG A 691 63.40 -21.92 -7.29
CA ARG A 691 62.64 -21.45 -8.46
C ARG A 691 62.94 -22.28 -9.71
N SER A 692 64.21 -22.62 -9.93
CA SER A 692 64.63 -23.49 -11.05
C SER A 692 64.10 -24.92 -10.92
N GLY A 693 64.04 -25.46 -9.70
CA GLY A 693 63.43 -26.77 -9.42
C GLY A 693 61.92 -26.79 -9.61
N LEU A 694 61.25 -25.70 -9.22
CA LEU A 694 59.79 -25.57 -9.28
C LEU A 694 59.21 -25.69 -10.69
N GLU A 695 59.88 -25.14 -11.71
CA GLU A 695 59.36 -25.19 -13.09
C GLU A 695 59.20 -26.64 -13.60
N LYS A 696 60.15 -27.52 -13.23
CA LYS A 696 60.09 -28.95 -13.57
C LYS A 696 58.95 -29.66 -12.85
N GLU A 697 58.79 -29.38 -11.55
CA GLU A 697 57.73 -29.96 -10.71
C GLU A 697 56.34 -29.49 -11.15
N LYS A 698 56.17 -28.20 -11.49
CA LYS A 698 54.92 -27.66 -12.05
C LYS A 698 54.52 -28.39 -13.33
N LYS A 699 55.45 -28.61 -14.27
CA LYS A 699 55.18 -29.35 -15.51
C LYS A 699 54.73 -30.79 -15.23
N GLN A 700 55.38 -31.47 -14.28
CA GLN A 700 55.04 -32.84 -13.90
C GLN A 700 53.65 -32.94 -13.23
N LEU A 701 53.36 -32.07 -12.25
CA LEU A 701 52.07 -32.04 -11.55
C LEU A 701 50.93 -31.66 -12.49
N CYS A 702 51.13 -30.68 -13.38
CA CYS A 702 50.14 -30.35 -14.41
C CYS A 702 49.87 -31.51 -15.38
N ALA A 703 50.90 -32.26 -15.78
CA ALA A 703 50.73 -33.44 -16.62
C ALA A 703 49.95 -34.55 -15.91
N GLN A 704 50.17 -34.75 -14.60
CA GLN A 704 49.39 -35.71 -13.79
C GLN A 704 47.92 -35.28 -13.67
N LEU A 705 47.66 -33.98 -13.46
CA LEU A 705 46.31 -33.42 -13.39
C LEU A 705 45.53 -33.55 -14.71
N LEU A 706 46.22 -33.47 -15.85
CA LEU A 706 45.63 -33.66 -17.19
C LEU A 706 45.51 -35.12 -17.62
N GLY A 707 46.43 -35.98 -17.23
CA GLY A 707 46.57 -37.33 -17.80
C GLY A 707 45.88 -38.45 -17.03
N SER A 708 45.35 -38.18 -15.83
CA SER A 708 44.75 -39.21 -14.98
C SER A 708 43.25 -39.34 -15.18
N ASP A 709 42.76 -40.58 -15.38
CA ASP A 709 41.34 -40.95 -15.26
C ASP A 709 40.91 -41.06 -13.78
N GLU A 710 41.86 -40.97 -12.85
CA GLU A 710 41.66 -41.09 -11.39
C GLU A 710 41.54 -39.73 -10.69
N ARG A 711 41.24 -38.63 -11.41
CA ARG A 711 41.06 -37.28 -10.81
C ARG A 711 39.99 -37.25 -9.73
N SER A 712 39.05 -38.19 -9.81
CA SER A 712 37.96 -38.37 -8.84
C SER A 712 38.35 -39.24 -7.63
N SER A 713 39.57 -39.80 -7.61
CA SER A 713 40.06 -40.65 -6.52
C SER A 713 40.56 -39.81 -5.33
N PRO A 714 40.12 -40.11 -4.10
CA PRO A 714 40.64 -39.48 -2.90
C PRO A 714 42.17 -39.61 -2.73
N GLU A 715 42.73 -40.75 -3.13
CA GLU A 715 44.16 -41.07 -3.05
C GLU A 715 44.98 -40.16 -3.96
N PHE A 716 44.57 -40.02 -5.22
CA PHE A 716 45.19 -39.12 -6.18
C PHE A 716 45.18 -37.66 -5.68
N ARG A 717 44.05 -37.20 -5.13
CA ARG A 717 43.93 -35.86 -4.52
C ARG A 717 44.91 -35.67 -3.37
N GLN A 718 45.06 -36.66 -2.48
CA GLN A 718 45.99 -36.58 -1.36
C GLN A 718 47.46 -36.54 -1.81
N ASP A 719 47.81 -37.31 -2.84
CA ASP A 719 49.16 -37.35 -3.39
C ASP A 719 49.58 -36.00 -3.99
N ILE A 720 48.70 -35.35 -4.77
CA ILE A 720 48.96 -34.01 -5.31
C ILE A 720 49.12 -32.97 -4.20
N ILE A 721 48.24 -32.98 -3.19
CA ILE A 721 48.33 -32.05 -2.05
C ILE A 721 49.65 -32.25 -1.29
N ARG A 722 50.08 -33.50 -1.10
CA ARG A 722 51.34 -33.82 -0.41
C ARG A 722 52.55 -33.21 -1.12
N GLU A 723 52.62 -33.31 -2.45
CA GLU A 723 53.70 -32.71 -3.23
C GLU A 723 53.67 -31.17 -3.18
N LEU A 724 52.49 -30.55 -3.25
CA LEU A 724 52.37 -29.09 -3.11
C LEU A 724 52.80 -28.61 -1.71
N LEU A 725 52.45 -29.33 -0.66
CA LEU A 725 52.87 -29.01 0.71
C LEU A 725 54.38 -29.20 0.90
N ARG A 726 54.99 -30.19 0.23
CA ARG A 726 56.46 -30.35 0.19
C ARG A 726 57.12 -29.11 -0.42
N LEU A 727 56.66 -28.67 -1.60
CA LEU A 727 57.19 -27.46 -2.28
C LEU A 727 57.03 -26.20 -1.41
N LYS A 728 55.88 -26.05 -0.74
CA LYS A 728 55.63 -24.94 0.20
C LYS A 728 56.60 -24.95 1.39
N LYS A 729 56.92 -26.13 1.92
CA LYS A 729 57.89 -26.27 3.02
C LYS A 729 59.29 -25.88 2.57
N GLU A 730 59.74 -26.39 1.41
CA GLU A 730 61.04 -26.07 0.81
C GLU A 730 61.19 -24.56 0.57
N TYR A 731 60.14 -23.90 0.06
CA TYR A 731 60.10 -22.44 -0.05
C TYR A 731 60.33 -21.75 1.30
N GLY A 732 59.62 -22.18 2.34
CA GLY A 732 59.72 -21.57 3.66
C GLY A 732 61.14 -21.66 4.24
N GLU A 733 61.82 -22.79 4.04
CA GLU A 733 63.22 -22.96 4.46
C GLU A 733 64.17 -22.03 3.69
N GLU A 734 63.95 -21.85 2.38
CA GLU A 734 64.77 -20.96 1.54
C GLU A 734 64.54 -19.48 1.87
N TYR A 735 63.28 -19.07 2.05
CA TYR A 735 62.93 -17.69 2.40
C TYR A 735 63.50 -17.31 3.77
N VAL A 736 63.46 -18.20 4.76
CA VAL A 736 64.06 -17.95 6.10
C VAL A 736 65.56 -17.69 6.00
N LYS A 737 66.29 -18.47 5.18
CA LYS A 737 67.73 -18.24 4.96
C LYS A 737 68.00 -16.86 4.37
N LEU A 738 67.26 -16.48 3.33
CA LEU A 738 67.42 -15.17 2.68
C LEU A 738 67.02 -14.01 3.59
N HIS A 739 65.99 -14.19 4.41
CA HIS A 739 65.53 -13.20 5.37
C HIS A 739 66.58 -12.96 6.46
N ASN A 740 67.10 -14.02 7.07
CA ASN A 740 68.12 -13.92 8.12
C ASN A 740 69.43 -13.30 7.62
N LYS A 741 69.72 -13.39 6.31
CA LYS A 741 70.88 -12.74 5.70
C LYS A 741 70.68 -11.22 5.49
N ALA A 742 69.44 -10.78 5.31
CA ALA A 742 69.09 -9.41 4.91
C ALA A 742 68.48 -8.56 6.04
N ARG A 743 68.15 -9.16 7.19
CA ARG A 743 67.55 -8.46 8.35
C ARG A 743 68.35 -8.72 9.61
N LEU A 744 68.48 -7.68 10.44
CA LEU A 744 69.15 -7.79 11.74
C LEU A 744 68.31 -8.63 12.71
N GLY A 745 69.00 -9.49 13.45
CA GLY A 745 68.46 -10.17 14.63
C GLY A 745 68.28 -9.21 15.81
N LEU A 746 67.83 -9.74 16.95
CA LEU A 746 67.63 -8.93 18.16
C LEU A 746 68.96 -8.41 18.71
N GLU A 747 69.98 -9.28 18.79
CA GLU A 747 71.31 -8.94 19.30
C GLU A 747 71.97 -7.87 18.41
N GLU A 748 71.87 -8.01 17.09
CA GLU A 748 72.44 -7.06 16.14
C GLU A 748 71.70 -5.72 16.10
N ASP A 749 70.39 -5.70 16.35
CA ASP A 749 69.61 -4.46 16.48
C ASP A 749 70.00 -3.68 17.76
N GLU A 750 70.31 -4.38 18.85
CA GLU A 750 70.86 -3.75 20.07
C GLU A 750 72.23 -3.10 19.81
N VAL A 751 73.09 -3.73 19.00
CA VAL A 751 74.38 -3.14 18.57
C VAL A 751 74.14 -1.88 17.72
N LYS A 752 73.18 -1.91 16.80
CA LYS A 752 72.79 -0.74 16.01
C LYS A 752 72.30 0.41 16.90
N ASP A 753 71.45 0.10 17.87
CA ASP A 753 70.93 1.08 18.83
C ASP A 753 72.04 1.69 19.70
N ALA A 754 73.04 0.89 20.06
CA ALA A 754 74.23 1.37 20.78
C ALA A 754 75.06 2.34 19.90
N LEU A 755 75.32 1.98 18.64
CA LEU A 755 76.04 2.83 17.68
C LEU A 755 75.34 4.16 17.41
N LEU A 756 74.01 4.17 17.32
CA LEU A 756 73.22 5.39 17.13
C LEU A 756 73.32 6.37 18.31
N LYS A 757 73.59 5.86 19.51
CA LYS A 757 73.73 6.64 20.75
C LYS A 757 75.19 6.75 21.20
N ASP A 758 76.13 6.36 20.35
CA ASP A 758 77.54 6.35 20.69
C ASP A 758 78.06 7.79 20.87
N SER A 759 78.79 8.02 21.96
CA SER A 759 79.31 9.35 22.27
C SER A 759 80.26 9.88 21.20
N ARG A 760 81.02 9.02 20.50
CA ARG A 760 81.87 9.43 19.36
C ARG A 760 81.03 9.98 18.21
N LEU A 761 79.89 9.35 17.91
CA LEU A 761 78.97 9.82 16.88
C LEU A 761 78.37 11.18 17.25
N GLU A 762 78.00 11.40 18.51
CA GLU A 762 77.54 12.70 19.00
C GLU A 762 78.61 13.80 18.86
N ARG A 763 79.86 13.49 19.24
CA ARG A 763 81.00 14.41 19.09
C ARG A 763 81.23 14.77 17.63
N LEU A 764 81.28 13.77 16.75
CA LEU A 764 81.45 13.94 15.30
C LEU A 764 80.33 14.80 14.70
N ASN A 765 79.07 14.58 15.09
CA ASN A 765 77.94 15.40 14.63
C ASN A 765 78.08 16.88 15.03
N LYS A 766 78.55 17.18 16.26
CA LYS A 766 78.79 18.57 16.69
C LYS A 766 79.95 19.21 15.92
N LEU A 767 81.04 18.46 15.71
CA LEU A 767 82.21 18.90 14.96
C LEU A 767 81.91 19.11 13.46
N ALA A 768 80.90 18.43 12.91
CA ALA A 768 80.53 18.56 11.50
C ALA A 768 80.10 19.99 11.09
N SER A 769 79.94 20.92 12.05
CA SER A 769 79.74 22.35 11.80
C SER A 769 81.04 23.11 11.46
N ILE A 770 82.21 22.52 11.69
CA ILE A 770 83.51 23.08 11.32
C ILE A 770 83.75 22.77 9.82
N GLU A 771 83.95 23.80 9.00
CA GLU A 771 83.97 23.68 7.53
C GLU A 771 85.13 22.82 7.00
N ILE A 772 86.27 22.79 7.70
CA ILE A 772 87.47 22.10 7.23
C ILE A 772 87.42 20.56 7.36
N LEU A 773 86.42 20.01 8.07
CA LEU A 773 86.33 18.56 8.33
C LEU A 773 85.58 17.80 7.21
N PRO A 774 86.03 16.58 6.83
CA PRO A 774 85.47 15.82 5.72
C PRO A 774 84.16 15.10 6.09
N LYS A 775 83.01 15.76 5.85
CA LYS A 775 81.67 15.27 6.25
C LYS A 775 81.16 14.03 5.51
N GLY A 776 81.67 13.76 4.30
CA GLY A 776 81.14 12.71 3.43
C GLY A 776 81.18 11.30 4.04
N ARG A 777 82.26 10.94 4.72
CA ARG A 777 82.43 9.61 5.34
C ARG A 777 81.48 9.38 6.51
N LEU A 778 81.22 10.43 7.30
CA LEU A 778 80.23 10.42 8.38
C LEU A 778 78.80 10.25 7.86
N LEU A 779 78.46 10.96 6.78
CA LEU A 779 77.13 10.84 6.16
C LEU A 779 76.90 9.44 5.58
N GLN A 780 77.90 8.88 4.90
CA GLN A 780 77.83 7.50 4.39
C GLN A 780 77.64 6.49 5.52
N PHE A 781 78.41 6.63 6.62
CA PHE A 781 78.25 5.79 7.80
C PHE A 781 76.83 5.84 8.37
N GLN A 782 76.25 7.04 8.50
CA GLN A 782 74.89 7.23 8.98
C GLN A 782 73.85 6.61 8.04
N GLU A 783 74.02 6.76 6.73
CA GLU A 783 73.15 6.16 5.72
C GLU A 783 73.21 4.63 5.75
N ASP A 784 74.42 4.05 5.82
CA ASP A 784 74.64 2.61 5.92
C ASP A 784 73.98 2.04 7.19
N LEU A 785 74.16 2.72 8.34
CA LEU A 785 73.54 2.32 9.61
C LEU A 785 72.01 2.37 9.54
N ILE A 786 71.42 3.40 8.91
CA ILE A 786 69.97 3.52 8.71
C ILE A 786 69.43 2.37 7.84
N ASN A 787 70.14 2.01 6.77
CA ASN A 787 69.74 0.99 5.81
C ASN A 787 69.72 -0.45 6.37
N LEU A 788 70.41 -0.71 7.48
CA LEU A 788 70.35 -2.00 8.18
C LEU A 788 68.99 -2.15 8.89
N LYS A 789 68.08 -2.98 8.34
CA LYS A 789 66.70 -3.13 8.84
C LYS A 789 66.56 -4.31 9.81
N PRO A 790 66.01 -4.14 11.02
CA PRO A 790 65.75 -5.25 11.94
C PRO A 790 64.46 -6.00 11.59
N CYS A 791 64.44 -7.31 11.86
CA CYS A 791 63.21 -8.11 11.84
C CYS A 791 63.37 -9.42 12.63
N TYR A 792 63.31 -9.35 13.97
CA TYR A 792 63.47 -10.50 14.87
C TYR A 792 62.15 -11.18 15.27
N SER A 793 60.99 -10.61 14.93
CA SER A 793 59.67 -11.21 15.21
C SER A 793 59.26 -12.30 14.22
N PHE A 794 60.00 -12.45 13.12
CA PHE A 794 59.68 -13.38 12.04
C PHE A 794 60.00 -14.84 12.40
N THR A 795 59.06 -15.73 12.12
CA THR A 795 59.22 -17.18 12.22
C THR A 795 58.73 -17.88 10.95
N GLN A 796 59.16 -19.11 10.70
CA GLN A 796 58.68 -19.89 9.54
C GLN A 796 57.15 -20.09 9.56
N LYS A 797 56.50 -20.06 10.73
CA LYS A 797 55.04 -20.15 10.86
C LYS A 797 54.31 -18.97 10.23
N ASP A 798 54.93 -17.79 10.20
CA ASP A 798 54.35 -16.62 9.56
C ASP A 798 54.18 -16.80 8.05
N LEU A 799 54.91 -17.75 7.46
CA LEU A 799 54.80 -18.12 6.06
C LEU A 799 53.64 -19.09 5.77
N GLU A 800 52.90 -19.58 6.77
CA GLU A 800 51.81 -20.55 6.52
C GLU A 800 50.66 -19.94 5.70
N ARG A 801 50.39 -18.64 5.83
CA ARG A 801 49.28 -17.96 5.16
C ARG A 801 49.69 -17.06 4.00
N SER A 802 50.91 -16.53 4.02
CA SER A 802 51.45 -15.65 2.97
C SER A 802 52.92 -16.00 2.72
N PRO A 803 53.41 -15.96 1.48
CA PRO A 803 54.81 -16.26 1.21
C PRO A 803 55.77 -15.13 1.62
N ILE A 804 55.26 -13.99 2.09
CA ILE A 804 56.07 -12.83 2.47
C ILE A 804 55.98 -12.62 3.98
N CYS A 805 57.11 -12.28 4.61
CA CYS A 805 57.16 -11.90 6.02
C CYS A 805 56.13 -10.79 6.33
N SER A 806 55.23 -11.08 7.27
CA SER A 806 54.16 -10.17 7.69
C SER A 806 54.69 -8.90 8.36
N HIS A 807 55.85 -8.97 9.01
CA HIS A 807 56.44 -7.91 9.82
C HIS A 807 57.22 -6.88 9.00
N CYS A 808 58.17 -7.33 8.17
CA CYS A 808 59.07 -6.43 7.42
C CYS A 808 58.79 -6.37 5.91
N LYS A 809 57.85 -7.18 5.41
CA LYS A 809 57.48 -7.27 3.98
C LYS A 809 58.65 -7.55 3.04
N TYR A 810 59.70 -8.22 3.53
CA TYR A 810 60.91 -8.51 2.76
C TYR A 810 60.60 -9.29 1.49
N ARG A 811 61.11 -8.80 0.36
CA ARG A 811 61.00 -9.44 -0.95
C ARG A 811 62.40 -9.65 -1.51
N PRO A 812 62.94 -10.87 -1.47
CA PRO A 812 64.27 -11.17 -1.99
C PRO A 812 64.54 -10.72 -3.43
N ILE A 813 63.51 -10.63 -4.27
CA ILE A 813 63.65 -10.11 -5.65
C ILE A 813 63.85 -8.59 -5.74
N GLU A 814 63.37 -7.82 -4.75
CA GLU A 814 63.47 -6.35 -4.70
C GLU A 814 64.68 -5.90 -3.88
N ASP A 815 65.07 -6.68 -2.86
CA ASP A 815 66.11 -6.36 -1.88
C ASP A 815 67.18 -7.46 -1.91
N ILE A 816 67.96 -7.47 -2.99
CA ILE A 816 69.02 -8.48 -3.23
C ILE A 816 70.23 -8.11 -2.38
N THR A 817 70.48 -8.85 -1.30
CA THR A 817 71.66 -8.66 -0.44
C THR A 817 72.69 -9.78 -0.62
N ASP A 818 73.83 -9.44 -1.23
CA ASP A 818 74.96 -10.37 -1.35
C ASP A 818 75.77 -10.48 -0.05
N VAL A 819 75.68 -9.48 0.82
CA VAL A 819 76.39 -9.41 2.10
C VAL A 819 75.46 -9.82 3.25
N ASN A 820 76.01 -10.45 4.29
CA ASN A 820 75.25 -10.74 5.50
C ASN A 820 75.18 -9.48 6.37
N VAL A 821 73.99 -8.89 6.53
CA VAL A 821 73.82 -7.64 7.29
C VAL A 821 74.22 -7.76 8.76
N ASN A 822 74.10 -8.96 9.34
CA ASN A 822 74.54 -9.23 10.71
C ASN A 822 76.07 -9.19 10.85
N ALA A 823 76.83 -9.38 9.77
CA ALA A 823 78.28 -9.18 9.80
C ALA A 823 78.65 -7.69 9.61
N VAL A 824 77.87 -6.96 8.81
CA VAL A 824 78.11 -5.54 8.51
C VAL A 824 77.95 -4.67 9.76
N ILE A 825 76.98 -4.96 10.64
CA ILE A 825 76.75 -4.14 11.84
C ILE A 825 77.96 -4.10 12.78
N TYR A 826 78.72 -5.18 12.90
CA TYR A 826 79.93 -5.20 13.72
C TYR A 826 81.09 -4.43 13.09
N GLN A 827 81.12 -4.30 11.76
CA GLN A 827 82.12 -3.48 11.06
C GLN A 827 81.85 -1.98 11.22
N MET A 828 80.61 -1.58 11.51
CA MET A 828 80.23 -0.17 11.72
C MET A 828 80.95 0.42 12.94
N GLU A 829 81.16 -0.37 13.99
CA GLU A 829 81.93 0.04 15.18
C GLU A 829 83.36 0.48 14.81
N ASP A 830 84.06 -0.34 14.01
CA ASP A 830 85.42 -0.04 13.56
C ASP A 830 85.44 1.22 12.66
N ILE A 831 84.45 1.38 11.78
CA ILE A 831 84.33 2.54 10.90
C ILE A 831 84.12 3.83 11.70
N LEU A 832 83.28 3.80 12.74
CA LEU A 832 83.03 4.96 13.61
C LEU A 832 84.30 5.39 14.34
N GLU A 833 85.06 4.41 14.85
CA GLU A 833 86.35 4.64 15.50
C GLU A 833 87.38 5.26 14.55
N GLU A 834 87.44 4.79 13.31
CA GLU A 834 88.32 5.36 12.28
C GLU A 834 87.96 6.81 11.96
N ILE A 835 86.67 7.13 11.79
CA ILE A 835 86.21 8.51 11.52
C ILE A 835 86.56 9.43 12.71
N HIS A 836 86.35 8.96 13.94
CA HIS A 836 86.68 9.72 15.15
C HIS A 836 88.18 10.05 15.23
N LYS A 837 89.05 9.08 14.97
CA LYS A 837 90.51 9.29 14.91
C LYS A 837 90.92 10.22 13.78
N GLU A 838 90.38 10.02 12.58
CA GLU A 838 90.66 10.83 11.40
C GLU A 838 90.34 12.31 11.65
N TRP A 839 89.18 12.62 12.23
CA TRP A 839 88.77 13.99 12.51
C TRP A 839 89.56 14.63 13.64
N THR A 840 89.91 13.86 14.69
CA THR A 840 90.80 14.32 15.76
C THR A 840 92.15 14.74 15.20
N GLN A 841 92.73 13.88 14.34
CA GLN A 841 94.01 14.16 13.69
C GLN A 841 93.91 15.34 12.72
N ALA A 842 92.82 15.45 11.94
CA ALA A 842 92.62 16.58 11.04
C ALA A 842 92.60 17.92 11.79
N LEU A 843 91.98 18.01 12.97
CA LEU A 843 92.01 19.23 13.78
C LEU A 843 93.42 19.56 14.28
N LEU A 844 94.18 18.56 14.73
CA LEU A 844 95.57 18.74 15.19
C LEU A 844 96.50 19.17 14.05
N ASP A 845 96.39 18.55 12.88
CA ASP A 845 97.20 18.87 11.70
C ASP A 845 96.94 20.31 11.23
N ASN A 846 95.67 20.75 11.24
CA ASN A 846 95.32 22.11 10.89
C ASN A 846 95.77 23.15 11.93
N LEU A 847 95.82 22.79 13.22
CA LEU A 847 96.42 23.65 14.26
C LEU A 847 97.95 23.73 14.17
N ASP A 848 98.60 22.70 13.60
CA ASP A 848 100.06 22.69 13.43
C ASP A 848 100.54 23.62 12.29
N ASP A 849 99.61 24.02 11.41
CA ASP A 849 99.87 24.94 10.30
C ASP A 849 100.43 26.29 10.79
N PRO A 850 101.57 26.76 10.25
CA PRO A 850 102.23 27.99 10.70
C PRO A 850 101.32 29.22 10.69
N THR A 851 100.43 29.32 9.70
CA THR A 851 99.52 30.46 9.54
C THR A 851 98.41 30.46 10.59
N VAL A 852 97.95 29.27 10.98
CA VAL A 852 96.95 29.11 12.05
C VAL A 852 97.56 29.36 13.43
N LYS A 853 98.81 28.90 13.66
CA LYS A 853 99.55 29.16 14.92
C LYS A 853 99.71 30.64 15.22
N ASP A 854 100.04 31.43 14.22
CA ASP A 854 100.15 32.89 14.37
C ASP A 854 98.79 33.52 14.73
N GLY A 855 97.69 32.95 14.22
CA GLY A 855 96.33 33.35 14.53
C GLY A 855 95.87 33.00 15.96
N ILE A 856 96.47 32.00 16.62
CA ILE A 856 96.11 31.61 17.99
C ILE A 856 96.32 32.77 18.98
N ALA A 857 97.38 33.56 18.79
CA ALA A 857 97.67 34.71 19.64
C ALA A 857 96.62 35.86 19.52
N LEU A 858 95.75 35.81 18.51
CA LEU A 858 94.71 36.81 18.25
C LEU A 858 93.34 36.43 18.83
N LEU A 859 93.24 35.25 19.46
CA LEU A 859 92.03 34.75 20.09
C LEU A 859 91.80 35.37 21.47
N GLU A 860 90.56 35.25 21.98
CA GLU A 860 90.25 35.60 23.36
C GLU A 860 90.94 34.63 24.34
N GLU A 861 91.23 35.09 25.57
CA GLU A 861 92.01 34.31 26.55
C GLU A 861 91.42 32.90 26.81
N TYR A 862 90.09 32.80 26.91
CA TYR A 862 89.41 31.51 27.08
C TYR A 862 89.52 30.59 25.85
N GLN A 863 89.61 31.16 24.64
CA GLN A 863 89.77 30.40 23.39
C GLN A 863 91.19 29.82 23.29
N ILE A 864 92.20 30.61 23.70
CA ILE A 864 93.59 30.15 23.79
C ILE A 864 93.70 28.99 24.76
N GLU A 865 93.05 29.06 25.93
CA GLU A 865 93.01 27.94 26.88
C GLU A 865 92.41 26.66 26.28
N ILE A 866 91.28 26.78 25.55
CA ILE A 866 90.63 25.63 24.89
C ILE A 866 91.56 25.00 23.83
N VAL A 867 92.20 25.81 22.99
CA VAL A 867 93.12 25.32 21.93
C VAL A 867 94.36 24.68 22.53
N MET A 868 95.00 25.33 23.51
CA MET A 868 96.19 24.80 24.16
C MET A 868 95.90 23.51 24.93
N LYS A 869 94.73 23.42 25.59
CA LYS A 869 94.29 22.20 26.24
C LYS A 869 94.16 21.06 25.22
N PHE A 870 93.52 21.29 24.08
CA PHE A 870 93.38 20.28 23.02
C PHE A 870 94.72 19.87 22.41
N ILE A 871 95.64 20.81 22.14
CA ILE A 871 96.99 20.51 21.63
C ILE A 871 97.79 19.65 22.61
N ASN A 872 97.64 19.90 23.91
CA ASN A 872 98.34 19.15 24.96
C ASN A 872 97.74 17.75 25.16
N GLU A 873 96.41 17.64 25.20
CA GLU A 873 95.70 16.37 25.43
C GLU A 873 95.70 15.48 24.18
N LYS A 874 95.74 16.07 22.97
CA LYS A 874 95.69 15.38 21.66
C LYS A 874 94.50 14.45 21.46
N GLU A 875 93.47 14.62 22.27
CA GLU A 875 92.21 13.88 22.22
C GLU A 875 91.04 14.85 22.24
N LEU A 876 89.94 14.48 21.58
CA LEU A 876 88.71 15.26 21.62
C LEU A 876 88.14 15.26 23.05
N PRO A 877 87.66 16.42 23.56
CA PRO A 877 87.01 16.47 24.86
C PRO A 877 85.82 15.53 24.96
N ASP A 878 85.54 15.07 26.18
CA ASP A 878 84.44 14.13 26.40
C ASP A 878 83.09 14.69 25.94
N GLU A 879 82.92 16.00 26.09
CA GLU A 879 81.80 16.77 25.58
C GLU A 879 82.30 17.91 24.70
N ILE A 880 81.90 17.90 23.42
CA ILE A 880 82.13 19.02 22.52
C ILE A 880 81.10 20.11 22.84
N THR A 881 81.55 21.21 23.43
CA THR A 881 80.73 22.37 23.76
C THR A 881 80.62 23.33 22.57
N ASP A 882 79.59 24.19 22.56
CA ASP A 882 79.46 25.23 21.52
C ASP A 882 80.65 26.20 21.55
N GLN A 883 81.24 26.43 22.73
CA GLN A 883 82.46 27.21 22.89
C GLN A 883 83.65 26.53 22.20
N PHE A 884 83.78 25.19 22.32
CA PHE A 884 84.81 24.43 21.61
C PHE A 884 84.63 24.58 20.09
N VAL A 885 83.43 24.31 19.58
CA VAL A 885 83.14 24.43 18.14
C VAL A 885 83.44 25.84 17.63
N LYS A 886 82.93 26.88 18.30
CA LYS A 886 83.15 28.27 17.92
C LYS A 886 84.64 28.64 17.96
N THR A 887 85.37 28.18 18.98
CA THR A 887 86.82 28.41 19.08
C THR A 887 87.54 27.86 17.85
N PHE A 888 87.28 26.62 17.45
CA PHE A 888 87.94 26.04 16.28
C PHE A 888 87.45 26.64 14.95
N GLN A 889 86.18 27.08 14.86
CA GLN A 889 85.71 27.88 13.72
C GLN A 889 86.46 29.21 13.61
N ASP A 890 86.63 29.93 14.72
CA ASP A 890 87.33 31.22 14.76
C ASP A 890 88.82 31.04 14.43
N VAL A 891 89.48 30.03 15.01
CA VAL A 891 90.90 29.70 14.75
C VAL A 891 91.13 29.43 13.26
N PHE A 892 90.28 28.59 12.65
CA PHE A 892 90.43 28.22 11.24
C PHE A 892 89.81 29.23 10.27
N SER A 893 89.17 30.29 10.76
CA SER A 893 88.60 31.34 9.90
C SER A 893 89.66 32.24 9.25
N GLY A 894 90.91 32.21 9.75
CA GLY A 894 92.02 33.05 9.28
C GLY A 894 91.95 34.47 9.85
N LEU A 895 92.24 34.61 11.16
CA LEU A 895 92.20 35.91 11.85
C LEU A 895 93.31 36.85 11.37
N GLU A 896 92.98 38.12 11.19
CA GLU A 896 93.90 39.17 10.76
C GLU A 896 94.17 40.18 11.88
N LYS A 897 95.45 40.35 12.24
CA LYS A 897 95.87 41.39 13.20
C LYS A 897 95.92 42.77 12.52
N ILE A 898 95.31 43.76 13.15
CA ILE A 898 95.52 45.18 12.81
C ILE A 898 96.04 45.90 14.06
N SER A 899 97.28 46.37 14.02
CA SER A 899 97.86 47.16 15.12
C SER A 899 97.55 48.64 14.94
N ILE A 900 97.10 49.32 16.00
CA ILE A 900 96.89 50.77 16.04
C ILE A 900 97.82 51.36 17.13
N GLY A 901 98.73 52.24 16.74
CA GLY A 901 99.64 52.90 17.69
C GLY A 901 99.04 54.18 18.31
N GLU A 902 99.60 54.64 19.45
CA GLU A 902 99.15 55.87 20.12
C GLU A 902 99.12 57.11 19.20
N ASP A 903 100.09 57.24 18.31
CA ASP A 903 100.19 58.39 17.40
C ASP A 903 99.11 58.37 16.31
N ASP A 904 98.64 57.19 15.92
CA ASP A 904 97.59 57.05 14.92
C ASP A 904 96.24 57.49 15.51
N VAL A 905 95.96 57.13 16.76
CA VAL A 905 94.79 57.61 17.51
C VAL A 905 94.84 59.13 17.70
N LYS A 906 96.01 59.71 18.04
CA LYS A 906 96.18 61.16 18.17
C LYS A 906 95.94 61.90 16.83
N LYS A 907 96.33 61.32 15.69
CA LYS A 907 96.07 61.92 14.36
C LYS A 907 94.59 61.94 14.00
N VAL A 908 93.84 60.90 14.36
CA VAL A 908 92.38 60.82 14.10
C VAL A 908 91.62 61.94 14.83
N PHE A 909 92.05 62.26 16.05
CA PHE A 909 91.41 63.30 16.87
C PHE A 909 91.98 64.73 16.65
N GLY A 910 92.95 64.89 15.75
CA GLY A 910 93.49 66.19 15.33
C GLY A 910 94.52 66.81 16.28
N THR A 911 95.15 67.92 15.87
CA THR A 911 96.19 68.61 16.65
C THR A 911 95.63 69.26 17.92
N ALA A 912 96.39 69.14 19.01
CA ALA A 912 96.04 69.63 20.34
C ALA A 912 95.56 71.11 20.33
N GLY A 913 94.37 71.36 20.91
CA GLY A 913 93.76 72.69 21.00
C GLY A 913 92.58 72.95 20.06
N THR A 914 92.23 71.99 19.20
CA THR A 914 91.05 72.09 18.31
C THR A 914 89.80 71.57 19.03
N PRO A 915 88.77 72.40 19.31
CA PRO A 915 87.55 71.92 19.94
C PRO A 915 86.72 71.10 18.94
N LEU A 916 86.45 69.83 19.27
CA LEU A 916 85.55 68.93 18.55
C LEU A 916 84.32 68.63 19.41
N THR A 917 83.15 68.53 18.79
CA THR A 917 81.96 68.00 19.46
C THR A 917 82.09 66.48 19.67
N VAL A 918 81.31 65.92 20.60
CA VAL A 918 81.31 64.47 20.88
C VAL A 918 80.97 63.67 19.63
N GLU A 919 80.01 64.13 18.84
CA GLU A 919 79.57 63.49 17.60
C GLU A 919 80.66 63.54 16.52
N GLU A 920 81.36 64.67 16.34
CA GLU A 920 82.50 64.74 15.40
C GLU A 920 83.65 63.82 15.83
N LEU A 921 83.86 63.65 17.14
CA LEU A 921 84.90 62.77 17.67
C LEU A 921 84.56 61.30 17.44
N ARG A 922 83.29 60.92 17.61
CA ARG A 922 82.77 59.59 17.28
C ARG A 922 82.82 59.30 15.78
N GLU A 923 82.33 60.21 14.95
CA GLU A 923 82.33 60.04 13.49
C GLU A 923 83.75 59.86 12.96
N ARG A 924 84.72 60.66 13.41
CA ARG A 924 86.11 60.50 12.99
C ARG A 924 86.74 59.17 13.41
N PHE A 925 86.44 58.71 14.62
CA PHE A 925 86.94 57.41 15.08
C PHE A 925 86.28 56.25 14.32
N GLU A 926 84.98 56.35 14.05
CA GLU A 926 84.25 55.37 13.27
C GLU A 926 84.74 55.32 11.81
N GLU A 927 84.94 56.48 11.17
CA GLU A 927 85.55 56.57 9.84
C GLU A 927 86.95 55.96 9.80
N TYR A 928 87.74 56.17 10.85
CA TYR A 928 89.07 55.55 10.96
C TYR A 928 88.97 54.03 11.10
N LEU A 929 88.12 53.51 11.98
CA LEU A 929 87.90 52.07 12.12
C LEU A 929 87.38 51.46 10.81
N GLN A 930 86.43 52.11 10.14
CA GLN A 930 85.93 51.70 8.82
C GLN A 930 87.03 51.69 7.76
N SER A 931 87.97 52.64 7.82
CA SER A 931 89.12 52.67 6.91
C SER A 931 90.06 51.50 7.14
N LEU A 932 90.21 51.03 8.39
CA LEU A 932 91.07 49.90 8.75
C LEU A 932 90.47 48.54 8.32
N ILE A 933 89.14 48.42 8.34
CA ILE A 933 88.43 47.20 7.91
C ILE A 933 87.98 47.24 6.44
N LYS A 934 88.32 48.32 5.71
CA LYS A 934 87.98 48.45 4.28
C LYS A 934 88.64 47.31 3.50
N ASP A 935 87.81 46.55 2.79
CA ASP A 935 88.19 45.34 2.02
C ASP A 935 88.58 44.11 2.87
N ARG A 936 88.30 44.09 4.18
CA ARG A 936 88.51 42.94 5.09
C ARG A 936 87.19 42.47 5.69
N ASP A 937 87.11 41.20 6.08
CA ASP A 937 85.95 40.69 6.83
C ASP A 937 86.02 41.18 8.28
N PRO A 938 85.08 42.03 8.74
CA PRO A 938 85.10 42.56 10.11
C PRO A 938 85.09 41.46 11.18
N LYS A 939 84.57 40.26 10.87
CA LYS A 939 84.55 39.13 11.80
C LYS A 939 85.93 38.50 12.02
N LYS A 940 86.83 38.62 11.04
CA LYS A 940 88.18 38.04 11.06
C LYS A 940 89.23 39.02 11.58
N VAL A 941 88.93 40.32 11.56
CA VAL A 941 89.85 41.35 12.04
C VAL A 941 89.90 41.38 13.57
N ARG A 942 91.11 41.47 14.14
CA ARG A 942 91.38 41.72 15.56
C ARG A 942 92.28 42.94 15.70
N ILE A 943 91.72 44.01 16.28
CA ILE A 943 92.42 45.27 16.49
C ILE A 943 93.22 45.19 17.79
N VAL A 944 94.54 45.39 17.71
CA VAL A 944 95.45 45.39 18.85
C VAL A 944 96.02 46.80 19.02
N LEU A 945 95.88 47.38 20.20
CA LEU A 945 96.49 48.68 20.52
C LEU A 945 97.94 48.44 20.95
N GLU A 946 98.90 49.10 20.30
CA GLU A 946 100.34 48.94 20.52
C GLU A 946 101.04 50.21 21.01
#